data_AF-H3H0Y2-F1
#
_entry.id   AF-H3H0Y2-F1
#
_cell.length_a   1.000
_cell.length_b   1.000
_cell.length_c   1.000
_cell.angle_alpha   90.00
_cell.angle_beta   90.00
_cell.angle_gamma   90.00
#
_symmetry.space_group_name_H-M   'P 1'
#
loop_
_entity.id
_entity.type
_entity.pdbx_description
1 polymer ?
#
loop_
_entity_poly.entity_id
_entity_poly.type
_entity_poly.pdbx_seq_one_letter_code
_entity_poly.pdbx_strand_id
1 'polypeptide(L)'
;MAHDSAASRSLPERISFPDEEVKILELWEQLDAFHKSLELSKDRKPFTFYDGPPFATGLPHHGHILAGTIKDTVTRYAHQTGHYVERRFGWDCHGLPVENEINKKLGVTTKEQVIEMGIDKYNAECRGIVQRYTSEWERVVKRIGRWIDCKNDYKTMEPWYMESVWNVFRTIFDKDLVYRGYKILPYSTACTTSLSNFEANLDYRDTPDPSVVINFPLVDDPDVAFLAWTTTPWTLPSNLALCVNEAFDYVKIKDLKTEKLYILGEARLCQVYPKMSKKGYKGGEFEIVEKFKGSALVGKKYVPLFDSFKDWPNAFRVLSDNYVSDSGGTGIVHQAPTFGEDDYRVCVREGVADKFTLPDPLDDNGIFTDAVPLVKGLHVKKADDVICQDLKTRGRLVSKGTEVHSYPFCYRSGTPLIYRAIPGWFVNVERIRDRIVANNKLTYWVPSFVQEKRFHNWLVDGKDWNVSRGRFWGTPLPLWVSDDYEEVVCVGSIAELEELTGEKVADLHREFIDHLTIPSKQGKGVLRRVPEVFDCWFESGSMPYAQQHYPFENKENVPIVSEEAQFADSSVKLIVARPAVLFAPADVLAKHEATVPVEQLTAYVASMKYGDVKAALESAEASVTVRNATAQVTLTANVEVFLDAKALAKALGKPELAWLTTEA
;
A
#
# COMPACT_ATOMS: atom_id res chain seq x y z
N MET A 1 -57.83 -40.88 -0.22
CA MET A 1 -57.91 -39.45 0.13
C MET A 1 -58.24 -39.34 1.59
N ALA A 2 -57.28 -38.91 2.40
CA ALA A 2 -57.53 -38.37 3.73
C ALA A 2 -56.52 -37.23 3.89
N HIS A 3 -57.01 -36.00 3.72
CA HIS A 3 -56.29 -34.79 4.08
C HIS A 3 -56.07 -34.86 5.58
N ASP A 4 -54.83 -35.07 6.02
CA ASP A 4 -54.46 -34.86 7.40
C ASP A 4 -54.55 -33.36 7.65
N SER A 5 -55.62 -32.96 8.32
CA SER A 5 -55.90 -31.59 8.70
C SER A 5 -54.72 -31.06 9.51
N ALA A 6 -54.22 -29.88 9.16
CA ALA A 6 -53.21 -29.17 9.92
C ALA A 6 -53.65 -29.02 11.38
N ALA A 7 -53.29 -30.00 12.21
CA ALA A 7 -53.41 -29.90 13.65
C ALA A 7 -52.59 -28.69 14.07
N SER A 8 -53.25 -27.72 14.70
CA SER A 8 -52.63 -26.62 15.43
C SER A 8 -51.54 -27.19 16.34
N ARG A 9 -50.28 -27.19 15.88
CA ARG A 9 -49.13 -27.50 16.73
C ARG A 9 -49.07 -26.38 17.77
N SER A 10 -49.55 -26.66 18.98
CA SER A 10 -49.38 -25.75 20.11
C SER A 10 -47.89 -25.52 20.33
N LEU A 11 -47.44 -24.28 20.20
CA LEU A 11 -46.07 -23.92 20.54
C LEU A 11 -45.86 -24.17 22.04
N PRO A 12 -44.71 -24.73 22.46
CA PRO A 12 -44.44 -24.94 23.87
C PRO A 12 -44.39 -23.58 24.61
N GLU A 13 -44.89 -23.54 25.85
CA GLU A 13 -44.95 -22.31 26.66
C GLU A 13 -43.57 -21.69 26.93
N ARG A 14 -42.50 -22.49 26.86
CA ARG A 14 -41.11 -22.04 26.90
C ARG A 14 -40.35 -22.64 25.74
N ILE A 15 -39.87 -21.79 24.84
CA ILE A 15 -39.03 -22.15 23.71
C ILE A 15 -37.57 -21.87 24.08
N SER A 16 -36.70 -22.85 23.93
CA SER A 16 -35.25 -22.67 24.01
C SER A 16 -34.72 -22.27 22.64
N PHE A 17 -34.51 -20.98 22.40
CA PHE A 17 -33.95 -20.49 21.12
C PHE A 17 -32.62 -21.15 20.75
N PRO A 18 -31.65 -21.35 21.67
CA PRO A 18 -30.40 -22.03 21.33
C PRO A 18 -30.60 -23.46 20.82
N ASP A 19 -31.54 -24.22 21.41
CA ASP A 19 -31.80 -25.61 21.01
C ASP A 19 -32.57 -25.67 19.69
N GLU A 20 -33.52 -24.75 19.48
CA GLU A 20 -34.23 -24.65 18.19
C GLU A 20 -33.30 -24.22 17.05
N GLU A 21 -32.34 -23.31 17.30
CA GLU A 21 -31.31 -22.95 16.32
C GLU A 21 -30.48 -24.16 15.90
N VAL A 22 -30.07 -25.03 16.85
CA VAL A 22 -29.32 -26.26 16.53
C VAL A 22 -30.14 -27.18 15.61
N LYS A 23 -31.43 -27.39 15.92
CA LYS A 23 -32.32 -28.19 15.06
C LYS A 23 -32.45 -27.62 13.65
N ILE A 24 -32.53 -26.30 13.51
CA ILE A 24 -32.58 -25.63 12.21
C ILE A 24 -31.26 -25.75 11.45
N LEU A 25 -30.12 -25.65 12.14
CA LEU A 25 -28.80 -25.87 11.52
C LEU A 25 -28.65 -27.30 11.01
N GLU A 26 -29.10 -28.31 11.76
CA GLU A 26 -29.13 -29.71 11.33
C GLU A 26 -30.02 -29.90 10.10
N LEU A 27 -31.19 -29.27 10.08
CA LEU A 27 -32.09 -29.30 8.92
C LEU A 27 -31.43 -28.67 7.67
N TRP A 28 -30.78 -27.51 7.82
CA TRP A 28 -30.09 -26.86 6.70
C TRP A 28 -28.95 -27.70 6.16
N GLU A 29 -28.23 -28.43 7.01
CA GLU A 29 -27.18 -29.35 6.61
C GLU A 29 -27.73 -30.57 5.86
N GLN A 30 -28.80 -31.18 6.36
CA GLN A 30 -29.46 -32.32 5.69
C GLN A 30 -29.97 -31.96 4.28
N LEU A 31 -30.47 -30.73 4.11
CA LEU A 31 -31.01 -30.23 2.84
C LEU A 31 -29.94 -29.65 1.90
N ASP A 32 -28.70 -29.55 2.37
CA ASP A 32 -27.65 -28.75 1.72
C ASP A 32 -28.15 -27.35 1.30
N ALA A 33 -28.85 -26.70 2.23
CA ALA A 33 -29.72 -25.55 1.93
C ALA A 33 -28.97 -24.38 1.27
N PHE A 34 -27.71 -24.16 1.64
CA PHE A 34 -26.88 -23.12 1.04
C PHE A 34 -26.59 -23.40 -0.44
N HIS A 35 -26.02 -24.56 -0.78
CA HIS A 35 -25.71 -24.89 -2.17
C HIS A 35 -26.99 -25.03 -3.00
N LYS A 36 -28.07 -25.58 -2.42
CA LYS A 36 -29.37 -25.62 -3.08
C LYS A 36 -29.88 -24.22 -3.40
N SER A 37 -29.65 -23.23 -2.53
CA SER A 37 -30.00 -21.83 -2.82
C SER A 37 -29.22 -21.28 -4.02
N LEU A 38 -27.94 -21.63 -4.18
CA LEU A 38 -27.13 -21.23 -5.33
C LEU A 38 -27.63 -21.90 -6.62
N GLU A 39 -27.92 -23.21 -6.58
CA GLU A 39 -28.46 -23.96 -7.71
C GLU A 39 -29.79 -23.37 -8.20
N LEU A 40 -30.72 -23.08 -7.28
CA LEU A 40 -32.04 -22.49 -7.58
C LEU A 40 -31.96 -21.05 -8.11
N SER A 41 -30.81 -20.39 -7.96
CA SER A 41 -30.59 -19.02 -8.42
C SER A 41 -29.61 -18.90 -9.57
N LYS A 42 -29.05 -20.00 -10.09
CA LYS A 42 -27.95 -19.98 -11.09
C LYS A 42 -28.20 -19.10 -12.32
N ASP A 43 -29.45 -19.04 -12.79
CA ASP A 43 -29.84 -18.28 -13.99
C ASP A 43 -30.37 -16.86 -13.66
N ARG A 44 -30.30 -16.45 -12.40
CA ARG A 44 -30.71 -15.13 -11.94
C ARG A 44 -29.60 -14.10 -12.16
N LYS A 45 -29.97 -12.81 -12.09
CA LYS A 45 -29.01 -11.71 -12.19
C LYS A 45 -27.91 -11.85 -11.13
N PRO A 46 -26.62 -11.80 -11.49
CA PRO A 46 -25.54 -11.83 -10.52
C PRO A 46 -25.56 -10.64 -9.56
N PHE A 47 -25.23 -10.90 -8.31
CA PHE A 47 -24.88 -9.91 -7.30
C PHE A 47 -23.53 -10.31 -6.73
N THR A 48 -22.47 -9.61 -7.17
CA THR A 48 -21.10 -9.88 -6.74
C THR A 48 -20.88 -9.36 -5.33
N PHE A 49 -20.42 -10.24 -4.45
CA PHE A 49 -20.08 -9.92 -3.07
C PHE A 49 -18.63 -10.32 -2.81
N TYR A 50 -17.84 -9.40 -2.27
CA TYR A 50 -16.47 -9.68 -1.83
C TYR A 50 -16.42 -9.80 -0.32
N ASP A 51 -15.92 -10.94 0.15
CA ASP A 51 -15.68 -11.16 1.56
C ASP A 51 -14.28 -10.68 1.92
N GLY A 52 -14.17 -9.54 2.62
CA GLY A 52 -12.88 -9.08 3.15
C GLY A 52 -12.27 -10.17 4.05
N PRO A 53 -11.09 -10.71 3.73
CA PRO A 53 -10.55 -11.90 4.37
C PRO A 53 -10.05 -11.58 5.79
N PRO A 54 -10.53 -12.27 6.85
CA PRO A 54 -9.94 -12.14 8.18
C PRO A 54 -8.54 -12.76 8.25
N PHE A 55 -7.72 -12.27 9.18
CA PHE A 55 -6.46 -12.90 9.53
C PHE A 55 -6.68 -14.26 10.21
N ALA A 56 -5.94 -15.27 9.78
CA ALA A 56 -5.96 -16.62 10.37
C ALA A 56 -5.03 -16.74 11.60
N THR A 57 -5.17 -15.83 12.58
CA THR A 57 -4.22 -15.68 13.70
C THR A 57 -4.81 -15.89 15.09
N GLY A 58 -6.13 -16.01 15.21
CA GLY A 58 -6.82 -16.12 16.50
C GLY A 58 -8.27 -16.53 16.37
N LEU A 59 -8.95 -16.68 17.50
CA LEU A 59 -10.39 -16.98 17.55
C LEU A 59 -11.23 -15.73 17.16
N PRO A 60 -12.43 -15.92 16.61
CA PRO A 60 -13.28 -14.80 16.26
C PRO A 60 -13.79 -14.04 17.51
N HIS A 61 -13.79 -12.70 17.47
CA HIS A 61 -14.38 -11.84 18.50
C HIS A 61 -15.66 -11.17 18.00
N HIS A 62 -16.33 -10.39 18.85
CA HIS A 62 -17.62 -9.74 18.52
C HIS A 62 -17.59 -8.84 17.27
N GLY A 63 -16.43 -8.28 16.91
CA GLY A 63 -16.26 -7.52 15.67
C GLY A 63 -16.42 -8.40 14.42
N HIS A 64 -15.88 -9.61 14.45
CA HIS A 64 -16.04 -10.59 13.37
C HIS A 64 -17.48 -11.06 13.24
N ILE A 65 -18.16 -11.28 14.38
CA ILE A 65 -19.58 -11.67 14.39
C ILE A 65 -20.44 -10.56 13.79
N LEU A 66 -20.24 -9.30 14.22
CA LEU A 66 -20.95 -8.14 13.66
C LEU A 66 -20.78 -8.03 12.15
N ALA A 67 -19.54 -8.07 11.66
CA ALA A 67 -19.26 -8.00 10.22
C ALA A 67 -19.88 -9.18 9.46
N GLY A 68 -19.77 -10.40 10.00
CA GLY A 68 -20.36 -11.61 9.43
C GLY A 68 -21.88 -11.52 9.32
N THR A 69 -22.56 -11.04 10.35
CA THR A 69 -24.02 -10.87 10.36
C THR A 69 -24.49 -9.87 9.30
N ILE A 70 -23.80 -8.74 9.14
CA ILE A 70 -24.14 -7.75 8.11
C ILE A 70 -23.98 -8.35 6.72
N LYS A 71 -22.84 -8.99 6.45
CA LYS A 71 -22.53 -9.65 5.17
C LYS A 71 -23.56 -10.74 4.82
N ASP A 72 -23.94 -11.57 5.78
CA ASP A 72 -24.95 -12.61 5.60
C ASP A 72 -26.34 -12.01 5.35
N THR A 73 -26.74 -11.00 6.10
CA THR A 73 -28.04 -10.33 5.94
C THR A 73 -28.21 -9.75 4.54
N VAL A 74 -27.20 -9.02 4.05
CA VAL A 74 -27.22 -8.39 2.72
C VAL A 74 -27.28 -9.45 1.61
N THR A 75 -26.46 -10.50 1.70
CA THR A 75 -26.40 -11.55 0.67
C THR A 75 -27.65 -12.43 0.65
N ARG A 76 -28.26 -12.71 1.81
CA ARG A 76 -29.58 -13.38 1.88
C ARG A 76 -30.68 -12.52 1.28
N TYR A 77 -30.70 -11.22 1.59
CA TYR A 77 -31.67 -10.30 1.01
C TYR A 77 -31.54 -10.20 -0.51
N ALA A 78 -30.31 -10.10 -1.04
CA ALA A 78 -30.05 -10.11 -2.47
C ALA A 78 -30.57 -11.40 -3.14
N HIS A 79 -30.32 -12.57 -2.53
CA HIS A 79 -30.85 -13.84 -3.03
C HIS A 79 -32.40 -13.87 -3.05
N GLN A 80 -33.04 -13.42 -1.97
CA GLN A 80 -34.51 -13.36 -1.85
C GLN A 80 -35.15 -12.40 -2.85
N THR A 81 -34.43 -11.36 -3.26
CA THR A 81 -34.87 -10.37 -4.26
C THR A 81 -34.54 -10.76 -5.69
N GLY A 82 -34.19 -12.03 -5.94
CA GLY A 82 -34.06 -12.57 -7.28
C GLY A 82 -32.66 -12.48 -7.87
N HIS A 83 -31.61 -12.49 -7.04
CA HIS A 83 -30.22 -12.51 -7.51
C HIS A 83 -29.54 -13.87 -7.29
N TYR A 84 -28.53 -14.15 -8.12
CA TYR A 84 -27.51 -15.16 -7.88
C TYR A 84 -26.38 -14.52 -7.06
N VAL A 85 -26.06 -15.10 -5.90
CA VAL A 85 -25.10 -14.50 -4.95
C VAL A 85 -24.06 -15.53 -4.56
N GLU A 86 -22.96 -15.60 -5.30
CA GLU A 86 -21.79 -16.38 -4.91
C GLU A 86 -21.18 -15.81 -3.62
N ARG A 87 -20.80 -16.70 -2.70
CA ARG A 87 -20.30 -16.35 -1.37
C ARG A 87 -19.14 -17.29 -1.04
N ARG A 88 -17.91 -16.83 -1.27
CA ARG A 88 -16.68 -17.57 -0.94
C ARG A 88 -15.97 -16.93 0.25
N PHE A 89 -15.56 -17.76 1.21
CA PHE A 89 -14.78 -17.30 2.36
C PHE A 89 -13.33 -17.03 1.93
N GLY A 90 -12.69 -16.07 2.59
CA GLY A 90 -11.30 -15.71 2.34
C GLY A 90 -10.43 -15.76 3.57
N TRP A 91 -9.14 -16.03 3.41
CA TRP A 91 -8.16 -15.98 4.49
C TRP A 91 -6.96 -15.11 4.14
N ASP A 92 -6.68 -14.17 5.04
CA ASP A 92 -5.42 -13.43 5.06
C ASP A 92 -4.43 -14.23 5.92
N CYS A 93 -3.49 -14.88 5.23
CA CYS A 93 -2.62 -15.91 5.76
C CYS A 93 -1.20 -15.42 5.95
N HIS A 94 -0.87 -14.21 5.50
CA HIS A 94 0.50 -13.70 5.45
C HIS A 94 0.73 -12.51 6.37
N GLY A 95 2.02 -12.13 6.48
CA GLY A 95 2.44 -10.89 7.09
C GLY A 95 2.57 -10.94 8.61
N LEU A 96 2.80 -9.75 9.17
CA LEU A 96 3.19 -9.55 10.56
C LEU A 96 2.23 -10.18 11.58
N PRO A 97 0.89 -10.16 11.42
CA PRO A 97 0.00 -10.79 12.39
C PRO A 97 0.30 -12.28 12.62
N VAL A 98 0.56 -13.04 11.56
CA VAL A 98 0.88 -14.48 11.64
C VAL A 98 2.28 -14.69 12.19
N GLU A 99 3.27 -13.97 11.65
CA GLU A 99 4.65 -14.04 12.14
C GLU A 99 4.75 -13.69 13.63
N ASN A 100 3.96 -12.73 14.12
CA ASN A 100 3.99 -12.34 15.52
C ASN A 100 3.50 -13.46 16.46
N GLU A 101 2.47 -14.20 16.08
CA GLU A 101 2.00 -15.35 16.87
C GLU A 101 3.01 -16.49 16.85
N ILE A 102 3.67 -16.73 15.71
CA ILE A 102 4.77 -17.71 15.62
C ILE A 102 5.99 -17.27 16.41
N ASN A 103 6.34 -15.98 16.39
CA ASN A 103 7.43 -15.43 17.17
C ASN A 103 7.21 -15.64 18.68
N LYS A 104 5.98 -15.41 19.17
CA LYS A 104 5.62 -15.70 20.57
C LYS A 104 5.71 -17.20 20.87
N LYS A 105 5.20 -18.06 19.97
CA LYS A 105 5.22 -19.52 20.13
C LYS A 105 6.63 -20.07 20.19
N LEU A 106 7.53 -19.58 19.33
CA LEU A 106 8.90 -20.07 19.19
C LEU A 106 9.92 -19.30 20.05
N GLY A 107 9.51 -18.20 20.69
CA GLY A 107 10.41 -17.32 21.43
C GLY A 107 11.38 -16.55 20.54
N VAL A 108 11.04 -16.33 19.26
CA VAL A 108 11.85 -15.58 18.31
C VAL A 108 11.72 -14.09 18.57
N THR A 109 12.85 -13.43 18.77
CA THR A 109 12.95 -11.99 19.04
C THR A 109 13.80 -11.26 18.01
N THR A 110 14.63 -11.92 17.20
CA THR A 110 15.43 -11.25 16.16
C THR A 110 15.30 -11.91 14.79
N LYS A 111 15.73 -11.19 13.75
CA LYS A 111 15.70 -11.67 12.36
C LYS A 111 16.72 -12.80 12.17
N GLU A 112 17.87 -12.66 12.82
CA GLU A 112 19.01 -13.59 12.77
C GLU A 112 18.61 -14.97 13.30
N GLN A 113 17.81 -15.02 14.37
CA GLN A 113 17.28 -16.27 14.92
C GLN A 113 16.42 -17.05 13.91
N VAL A 114 15.64 -16.34 13.06
CA VAL A 114 14.87 -16.99 11.98
C VAL A 114 15.81 -17.53 10.90
N ILE A 115 16.83 -16.76 10.54
CA ILE A 115 17.84 -17.19 9.54
C ILE A 115 18.59 -18.42 10.06
N GLU A 116 18.99 -18.43 11.32
CA GLU A 116 19.66 -19.58 11.98
C GLU A 116 18.75 -20.81 12.07
N MET A 117 17.47 -20.61 12.36
CA MET A 117 16.47 -21.69 12.39
C MET A 117 16.28 -22.34 11.00
N GLY A 118 16.32 -21.50 9.96
CA GLY A 118 15.95 -21.82 8.59
C GLY A 118 14.60 -21.19 8.23
N ILE A 119 14.56 -20.43 7.13
CA ILE A 119 13.35 -19.76 6.62
C ILE A 119 12.26 -20.80 6.31
N ASP A 120 12.65 -21.94 5.75
CA ASP A 120 11.80 -23.09 5.46
C ASP A 120 11.05 -23.60 6.70
N LYS A 121 11.76 -23.80 7.82
CA LYS A 121 11.15 -24.30 9.06
C LYS A 121 10.25 -23.25 9.70
N TYR A 122 10.67 -21.99 9.68
CA TYR A 122 9.87 -20.89 10.21
C TYR A 122 8.56 -20.72 9.42
N ASN A 123 8.65 -20.71 8.09
CA ASN A 123 7.50 -20.57 7.20
C ASN A 123 6.56 -21.79 7.29
N ALA A 124 7.08 -23.00 7.53
CA ALA A 124 6.26 -24.17 7.82
C ALA A 124 5.41 -24.02 9.11
N GLU A 125 5.97 -23.42 10.16
CA GLU A 125 5.22 -23.11 11.40
C GLU A 125 4.14 -22.04 11.14
N CYS A 126 4.45 -21.00 10.36
CA CYS A 126 3.48 -19.99 9.91
C CYS A 126 2.33 -20.60 9.10
N ARG A 127 2.63 -21.53 8.19
CA ARG A 127 1.60 -22.24 7.42
C ARG A 127 0.72 -23.12 8.31
N GLY A 128 1.31 -23.80 9.30
CA GLY A 128 0.60 -24.70 10.20
C GLY A 128 -0.41 -24.01 11.12
N ILE A 129 -0.12 -22.79 11.60
CA ILE A 129 -1.05 -22.07 12.49
C ILE A 129 -2.32 -21.59 11.77
N VAL A 130 -2.21 -21.24 10.49
CA VAL A 130 -3.34 -20.81 9.64
C VAL A 130 -4.41 -21.90 9.60
N GLN A 131 -4.01 -23.15 9.28
CA GLN A 131 -4.93 -24.29 9.17
C GLN A 131 -5.69 -24.58 10.47
N ARG A 132 -5.04 -24.37 11.62
CA ARG A 132 -5.67 -24.58 12.93
C ARG A 132 -6.80 -23.57 13.18
N TYR A 133 -6.59 -22.30 12.83
CA TYR A 133 -7.60 -21.28 13.08
C TYR A 133 -8.76 -21.34 12.09
N THR A 134 -8.52 -21.74 10.84
CA THR A 134 -9.62 -21.86 9.85
C THR A 134 -10.70 -22.85 10.31
N SER A 135 -10.33 -23.99 10.92
CA SER A 135 -11.29 -24.97 11.43
C SER A 135 -12.12 -24.46 12.62
N GLU A 136 -11.49 -23.71 13.53
CA GLU A 136 -12.20 -23.12 14.68
C GLU A 136 -13.21 -22.06 14.25
N TRP A 137 -12.85 -21.27 13.25
CA TRP A 137 -13.73 -20.27 12.66
C TRP A 137 -14.91 -20.89 11.93
N GLU A 138 -14.71 -21.95 11.15
CA GLU A 138 -15.80 -22.62 10.44
C GLU A 138 -16.91 -23.06 11.40
N ARG A 139 -16.53 -23.60 12.57
CA ARG A 139 -17.48 -23.94 13.64
C ARG A 139 -18.31 -22.74 14.11
N VAL A 140 -17.66 -21.60 14.33
CA VAL A 140 -18.34 -20.37 14.79
C VAL A 140 -19.22 -19.77 13.68
N VAL A 141 -18.73 -19.73 12.44
CA VAL A 141 -19.45 -19.26 11.25
C VAL A 141 -20.72 -20.08 11.02
N LYS A 142 -20.62 -21.42 11.12
CA LYS A 142 -21.77 -22.31 11.06
C LYS A 142 -22.75 -22.04 12.21
N ARG A 143 -22.25 -21.84 13.44
CA ARG A 143 -23.10 -21.60 14.62
C ARG A 143 -23.88 -20.28 14.53
N ILE A 144 -23.31 -19.22 13.97
CA ILE A 144 -24.04 -17.94 13.78
C ILE A 144 -25.00 -17.98 12.59
N GLY A 145 -25.04 -19.09 11.84
CA GLY A 145 -25.95 -19.28 10.71
C GLY A 145 -25.54 -18.53 9.44
N ARG A 146 -24.28 -18.10 9.30
CA ARG A 146 -23.79 -17.41 8.12
C ARG A 146 -23.63 -18.40 6.96
N TRP A 147 -24.33 -18.17 5.84
CA TRP A 147 -24.20 -18.99 4.63
C TRP A 147 -23.06 -18.48 3.76
N ILE A 148 -21.96 -19.21 3.75
CA ILE A 148 -20.77 -18.92 2.97
C ILE A 148 -20.00 -20.22 2.71
N ASP A 149 -19.34 -20.31 1.56
CA ASP A 149 -18.52 -21.46 1.19
C ASP A 149 -17.15 -21.37 1.88
N CYS A 150 -16.95 -22.21 2.89
CA CYS A 150 -15.68 -22.38 3.58
C CYS A 150 -14.82 -23.51 2.99
N LYS A 151 -15.35 -24.30 2.05
CA LYS A 151 -14.64 -25.43 1.43
C LYS A 151 -13.91 -24.99 0.16
N ASN A 152 -14.59 -24.25 -0.71
CA ASN A 152 -13.97 -23.57 -1.85
C ASN A 152 -13.53 -22.14 -1.46
N ASP A 153 -12.87 -22.04 -0.32
CA ASP A 153 -12.32 -20.77 0.15
C ASP A 153 -11.16 -20.31 -0.74
N TYR A 154 -10.66 -19.11 -0.51
CA TYR A 154 -9.38 -18.68 -1.05
C TYR A 154 -8.45 -18.30 0.10
N LYS A 155 -7.17 -18.63 -0.05
CA LYS A 155 -6.13 -18.26 0.90
C LYS A 155 -5.04 -17.51 0.16
N THR A 156 -4.60 -16.40 0.74
CA THR A 156 -3.53 -15.56 0.18
C THR A 156 -2.19 -16.29 0.00
N MET A 157 -1.99 -17.41 0.71
CA MET A 157 -0.81 -18.28 0.61
C MET A 157 -0.90 -19.37 -0.48
N GLU A 158 -1.99 -19.46 -1.23
CA GLU A 158 -2.05 -20.42 -2.34
C GLU A 158 -1.23 -19.93 -3.54
N PRO A 159 -0.47 -20.81 -4.24
CA PRO A 159 0.39 -20.40 -5.35
C PRO A 159 -0.35 -19.63 -6.46
N TRP A 160 -1.57 -20.05 -6.82
CA TRP A 160 -2.39 -19.38 -7.84
C TRP A 160 -2.84 -17.97 -7.40
N TYR A 161 -3.10 -17.77 -6.10
CA TYR A 161 -3.44 -16.45 -5.58
C TYR A 161 -2.21 -15.54 -5.62
N MET A 162 -1.06 -16.03 -5.17
CA MET A 162 0.23 -15.32 -5.19
C MET A 162 0.66 -14.96 -6.62
N GLU A 163 0.42 -15.84 -7.59
CA GLU A 163 0.72 -15.58 -9.01
C GLU A 163 -0.14 -14.44 -9.57
N SER A 164 -1.43 -14.37 -9.22
CA SER A 164 -2.26 -13.21 -9.55
C SER A 164 -1.76 -11.93 -8.89
N VAL A 165 -1.28 -11.99 -7.64
CA VAL A 165 -0.66 -10.83 -6.97
C VAL A 165 0.59 -10.37 -7.73
N TRP A 166 1.44 -11.29 -8.19
CA TRP A 166 2.58 -10.98 -9.05
C TRP A 166 2.16 -10.31 -10.35
N ASN A 167 1.09 -10.80 -11.00
CA ASN A 167 0.59 -10.21 -12.22
C ASN A 167 0.05 -8.78 -12.03
N VAL A 168 -0.70 -8.54 -10.94
CA VAL A 168 -1.18 -7.20 -10.57
C VAL A 168 0.02 -6.28 -10.35
N PHE A 169 1.03 -6.72 -9.62
CA PHE A 169 2.24 -5.94 -9.39
C PHE A 169 3.01 -5.67 -10.68
N ARG A 170 3.20 -6.68 -11.55
CA ARG A 170 3.80 -6.51 -12.88
C ARG A 170 3.06 -5.47 -13.71
N THR A 171 1.73 -5.48 -13.68
CA THR A 171 0.91 -4.48 -14.39
C THR A 171 1.14 -3.06 -13.85
N ILE A 172 1.39 -2.90 -12.55
CA ILE A 172 1.72 -1.60 -11.94
C ILE A 172 3.16 -1.19 -12.29
N PHE A 173 4.10 -2.15 -12.29
CA PHE A 173 5.49 -1.97 -12.67
C PHE A 173 5.63 -1.52 -14.13
N ASP A 174 4.96 -2.20 -15.07
CA ASP A 174 4.97 -1.86 -16.50
C ASP A 174 4.33 -0.49 -16.81
N LYS A 175 3.53 0.04 -15.87
CA LYS A 175 2.95 1.40 -15.94
C LYS A 175 3.87 2.47 -15.36
N ASP A 176 5.10 2.13 -14.99
CA ASP A 176 6.07 3.07 -14.43
C ASP A 176 5.53 3.74 -13.14
N LEU A 177 4.85 2.94 -12.33
CA LEU A 177 4.32 3.35 -11.03
C LEU A 177 5.10 2.73 -9.86
N VAL A 178 6.03 1.80 -10.12
CA VAL A 178 6.85 1.18 -9.09
C VAL A 178 8.23 1.82 -9.08
N TYR A 179 8.70 2.25 -7.91
CA TYR A 179 10.06 2.76 -7.75
C TYR A 179 10.66 2.29 -6.43
N ARG A 180 11.99 2.26 -6.37
CA ARG A 180 12.73 2.01 -5.12
C ARG A 180 13.03 3.35 -4.44
N GLY A 181 12.76 3.47 -3.15
CA GLY A 181 13.09 4.68 -2.39
C GLY A 181 13.22 4.40 -0.90
N TYR A 182 13.13 5.44 -0.07
CA TYR A 182 13.27 5.30 1.38
C TYR A 182 11.98 5.53 2.15
N LYS A 183 11.80 4.77 3.22
CA LYS A 183 10.81 5.03 4.28
C LYS A 183 11.52 5.22 5.60
N ILE A 184 11.17 6.28 6.33
CA ILE A 184 11.65 6.46 7.70
C ILE A 184 10.89 5.50 8.61
N LEU A 185 11.61 4.59 9.28
CA LEU A 185 11.05 3.61 10.20
C LEU A 185 11.82 3.58 11.52
N PRO A 186 11.16 3.20 12.63
CA PRO A 186 11.88 2.81 13.85
C PRO A 186 12.84 1.66 13.53
N TYR A 187 14.05 1.72 14.04
CA TYR A 187 15.14 0.80 13.74
C TYR A 187 15.90 0.43 15.01
N SER A 188 16.08 -0.88 15.24
CA SER A 188 16.90 -1.39 16.32
C SER A 188 18.31 -1.63 15.80
N THR A 189 19.26 -0.84 16.30
CA THR A 189 20.68 -1.00 15.98
C THR A 189 21.28 -2.28 16.56
N ALA A 190 20.73 -2.78 17.67
CA ALA A 190 21.16 -4.03 18.28
C ALA A 190 20.66 -5.29 17.55
N CYS A 191 19.51 -5.19 16.88
CA CYS A 191 18.92 -6.29 16.12
C CYS A 191 19.04 -6.09 14.60
N THR A 192 19.76 -5.05 14.16
CA THR A 192 20.00 -4.71 12.75
C THR A 192 18.75 -4.76 11.87
N THR A 193 17.60 -4.31 12.39
CA THR A 193 16.31 -4.42 11.69
C THR A 193 15.36 -3.28 12.03
N SER A 194 14.56 -2.89 11.04
CA SER A 194 13.42 -1.99 11.24
C SER A 194 12.29 -2.68 12.01
N LEU A 195 11.53 -1.89 12.77
CA LEU A 195 10.33 -2.31 13.49
C LEU A 195 9.11 -1.60 12.91
N SER A 196 7.95 -2.22 13.07
CA SER A 196 6.68 -1.54 12.83
C SER A 196 6.40 -0.49 13.92
N ASN A 197 5.53 0.47 13.62
CA ASN A 197 5.07 1.44 14.62
C ASN A 197 4.39 0.75 15.82
N PHE A 198 3.70 -0.37 15.59
CA PHE A 198 3.12 -1.17 16.68
C PHE A 198 4.22 -1.73 17.59
N GLU A 199 5.25 -2.36 17.02
CA GLU A 199 6.37 -2.90 17.79
C GLU A 199 7.16 -1.81 18.54
N ALA A 200 7.35 -0.63 17.93
CA ALA A 200 8.00 0.50 18.58
C ALA A 200 7.20 1.05 19.77
N ASN A 201 5.87 0.94 19.73
CA ASN A 201 4.96 1.38 20.79
C ASN A 201 4.81 0.40 21.95
N LEU A 202 5.45 -0.78 21.91
CA LEU A 202 5.37 -1.77 22.99
C LEU A 202 6.21 -1.41 24.22
N ASP A 203 7.26 -0.60 24.06
CA ASP A 203 8.19 -0.28 25.13
C ASP A 203 8.67 1.17 25.05
N TYR A 204 7.91 2.06 25.68
CA TYR A 204 8.28 3.47 25.87
C TYR A 204 8.77 3.69 27.29
N ARG A 205 9.88 4.41 27.44
CA ARG A 205 10.50 4.68 28.73
C ARG A 205 10.89 6.15 28.84
N ASP A 206 10.72 6.71 30.03
CA ASP A 206 11.23 8.04 30.33
C ASP A 206 12.76 8.00 30.39
N THR A 207 13.39 8.74 29.48
CA THR A 207 14.84 8.70 29.27
C THR A 207 15.43 10.10 29.36
N PRO A 208 16.52 10.30 30.12
CA PRO A 208 17.27 11.54 30.10
C PRO A 208 18.12 11.60 28.82
N ASP A 209 17.75 12.46 27.89
CA ASP A 209 18.54 12.72 26.68
C ASP A 209 19.20 14.12 26.75
N PRO A 210 20.30 14.35 26.02
CA PRO A 210 20.85 15.69 25.86
C PRO A 210 19.79 16.66 25.34
N SER A 211 19.83 17.91 25.79
CA SER A 211 18.99 18.99 25.29
C SER A 211 19.90 20.15 24.93
N VAL A 212 20.16 20.34 23.64
CA VAL A 212 21.19 21.28 23.16
C VAL A 212 20.61 22.33 22.24
N VAL A 213 21.09 23.57 22.39
CA VAL A 213 20.82 24.66 21.46
C VAL A 213 22.11 25.01 20.74
N ILE A 214 22.04 25.08 19.42
CA ILE A 214 23.19 25.22 18.53
C ILE A 214 22.98 26.42 17.63
N ASN A 215 24.04 27.17 17.37
CA ASN A 215 24.02 28.31 16.46
C ASN A 215 24.41 27.93 15.01
N PHE A 216 23.74 28.58 14.06
CA PHE A 216 23.94 28.48 12.62
C PHE A 216 24.09 29.88 12.02
N PRO A 217 25.32 30.43 11.95
CA PRO A 217 25.63 31.73 11.36
C PRO A 217 25.10 31.83 9.94
N LEU A 218 24.58 33.01 9.57
CA LEU A 218 24.17 33.28 8.20
C LEU A 218 25.41 33.37 7.30
N VAL A 219 25.24 33.01 6.04
CA VAL A 219 26.32 33.17 5.04
C VAL A 219 26.55 34.65 4.72
N ASP A 220 25.46 35.41 4.59
CA ASP A 220 25.52 36.82 4.17
C ASP A 220 25.81 37.78 5.34
N ASP A 221 25.60 37.34 6.59
CA ASP A 221 25.85 38.11 7.81
C ASP A 221 26.35 37.16 8.94
N PRO A 222 27.65 36.83 8.96
CA PRO A 222 28.20 35.84 9.91
C PRO A 222 28.08 36.22 11.39
N ASP A 223 27.83 37.49 11.70
CA ASP A 223 27.63 37.97 13.08
C ASP A 223 26.23 37.61 13.62
N VAL A 224 25.32 37.21 12.74
CA VAL A 224 23.96 36.77 13.07
C VAL A 224 23.84 35.27 12.87
N ALA A 225 23.22 34.58 13.83
CA ALA A 225 23.03 33.13 13.74
C ALA A 225 21.61 32.68 14.07
N PHE A 226 21.09 31.71 13.34
CA PHE A 226 19.89 30.97 13.75
C PHE A 226 20.20 30.09 14.96
N LEU A 227 19.23 29.93 15.86
CA LEU A 227 19.30 28.96 16.95
C LEU A 227 18.34 27.82 16.68
N ALA A 228 18.86 26.60 16.57
CA ALA A 228 18.05 25.39 16.52
C ALA A 228 18.29 24.54 17.77
N TRP A 229 17.27 23.78 18.16
CA TRP A 229 17.30 22.87 19.29
C TRP A 229 17.18 21.42 18.84
N THR A 230 17.87 20.51 19.52
CA THR A 230 17.70 19.06 19.31
C THR A 230 17.96 18.29 20.60
N THR A 231 17.32 17.12 20.71
CA THR A 231 17.64 16.09 21.71
C THR A 231 18.53 14.98 21.18
N THR A 232 18.88 15.02 19.90
CA THR A 232 19.67 13.98 19.21
C THR A 232 20.91 14.57 18.54
N PRO A 233 21.93 15.03 19.30
CA PRO A 233 23.15 15.61 18.72
C PRO A 233 23.80 14.75 17.63
N TRP A 234 23.72 13.42 17.74
CA TRP A 234 24.23 12.47 16.75
C TRP A 234 23.64 12.64 15.34
N THR A 235 22.48 13.28 15.17
CA THR A 235 21.89 13.53 13.83
C THR A 235 22.45 14.79 13.15
N LEU A 236 23.12 15.68 13.89
CA LEU A 236 23.63 16.96 13.39
C LEU A 236 24.65 16.85 12.25
N PRO A 237 25.54 15.84 12.19
CA PRO A 237 26.42 15.63 11.03
C PRO A 237 25.66 15.41 9.71
N SER A 238 24.41 14.94 9.76
CA SER A 238 23.55 14.75 8.59
C SER A 238 22.56 15.91 8.38
N ASN A 239 22.81 17.06 9.02
CA ASN A 239 21.98 18.23 8.81
C ASN A 239 22.12 18.76 7.38
N LEU A 240 20.99 18.96 6.68
CA LEU A 240 20.96 19.56 5.34
C LEU A 240 20.14 20.85 5.25
N ALA A 241 19.28 21.15 6.22
CA ALA A 241 18.47 22.36 6.21
C ALA A 241 18.04 22.79 7.62
N LEU A 242 17.47 23.98 7.74
CA LEU A 242 16.68 24.41 8.90
C LEU A 242 15.22 24.58 8.45
N CYS A 243 14.25 24.29 9.30
CA CYS A 243 12.83 24.47 8.99
C CYS A 243 12.17 25.45 9.96
N VAL A 244 11.32 26.33 9.43
CA VAL A 244 10.52 27.32 10.17
C VAL A 244 9.05 27.21 9.82
N ASN A 245 8.18 27.80 10.64
CA ASN A 245 6.77 27.99 10.29
C ASN A 245 6.59 29.42 9.72
N GLU A 246 6.06 29.57 8.51
CA GLU A 246 5.95 30.89 7.87
C GLU A 246 5.05 31.87 8.63
N ALA A 247 4.02 31.36 9.30
CA ALA A 247 3.01 32.16 9.99
C ALA A 247 3.48 32.67 11.36
N PHE A 248 4.47 32.01 11.96
CA PHE A 248 4.97 32.35 13.29
C PHE A 248 5.83 33.63 13.28
N ASP A 249 5.88 34.26 14.44
CA ASP A 249 6.71 35.43 14.71
C ASP A 249 8.09 35.00 15.21
N TYR A 250 9.11 35.57 14.58
CA TYR A 250 10.52 35.36 14.89
C TYR A 250 11.15 36.68 15.27
N VAL A 251 12.20 36.60 16.08
CA VAL A 251 12.92 37.76 16.59
C VAL A 251 14.41 37.61 16.34
N LYS A 252 15.03 38.73 15.94
CA LYS A 252 16.48 38.92 16.06
C LYS A 252 16.75 39.57 17.41
N ILE A 253 17.52 38.90 18.25
CA ILE A 253 17.90 39.39 19.56
C ILE A 253 19.41 39.59 19.66
N LYS A 254 19.82 40.50 20.54
CA LYS A 254 21.20 40.63 21.02
C LYS A 254 21.29 40.01 22.40
N ASP A 255 22.10 38.97 22.55
CA ASP A 255 22.41 38.40 23.86
C ASP A 255 23.37 39.33 24.61
N LEU A 256 22.93 39.92 25.72
CA LEU A 256 23.70 40.93 26.45
C LEU A 256 24.89 40.34 27.22
N LYS A 257 24.97 39.01 27.37
CA LYS A 257 26.12 38.35 27.98
C LYS A 257 27.23 38.09 26.97
N THR A 258 26.87 37.71 25.75
CA THR A 258 27.83 37.30 24.72
C THR A 258 28.01 38.34 23.61
N GLU A 259 27.19 39.38 23.60
CA GLU A 259 27.07 40.41 22.55
C GLU A 259 26.72 39.85 21.15
N LYS A 260 26.35 38.56 21.06
CA LYS A 260 26.01 37.88 19.80
C LYS A 260 24.57 38.13 19.38
N LEU A 261 24.34 38.10 18.06
CA LEU A 261 23.01 38.26 17.47
C LEU A 261 22.42 36.90 17.12
N TYR A 262 21.21 36.63 17.61
CA TYR A 262 20.53 35.36 17.39
C TYR A 262 19.14 35.53 16.80
N ILE A 263 18.73 34.58 15.96
CA ILE A 263 17.37 34.46 15.42
C ILE A 263 16.72 33.19 15.96
N LEU A 264 15.53 33.34 16.54
CA LEU A 264 14.67 32.26 17.04
C LEU A 264 13.20 32.69 17.08
N GLY A 265 12.29 31.74 17.29
CA GLY A 265 10.86 32.02 17.44
C GLY A 265 10.58 32.86 18.70
N GLU A 266 9.73 33.88 18.57
CA GLU A 266 9.42 34.82 19.67
C GLU A 266 8.86 34.08 20.89
N ALA A 267 7.92 33.15 20.65
CA ALA A 267 7.30 32.33 21.68
C ALA A 267 8.30 31.40 22.41
N ARG A 268 9.49 31.18 21.83
CA ARG A 268 10.50 30.23 22.32
C ARG A 268 11.74 30.88 22.93
N LEU A 269 11.72 32.18 23.20
CA LEU A 269 12.79 32.85 23.95
C LEU A 269 13.07 32.16 25.29
N CYS A 270 12.04 31.58 25.93
CA CYS A 270 12.17 30.83 27.17
C CYS A 270 13.07 29.59 27.07
N GLN A 271 13.28 29.01 25.88
CA GLN A 271 14.18 27.88 25.68
C GLN A 271 15.64 28.27 25.94
N VAL A 272 16.03 29.47 25.53
CA VAL A 272 17.39 30.01 25.72
C VAL A 272 17.49 30.75 27.04
N TYR A 273 16.40 31.42 27.46
CA TYR A 273 16.31 32.22 28.67
C TYR A 273 15.23 31.66 29.63
N PRO A 274 15.45 30.50 30.27
CA PRO A 274 14.43 29.81 31.07
C PRO A 274 13.95 30.59 32.30
N LYS A 275 14.69 31.63 32.73
CA LYS A 275 14.25 32.53 33.80
C LYS A 275 13.01 33.34 33.40
N MET A 276 12.74 33.53 32.11
CA MET A 276 11.53 34.20 31.60
C MET A 276 10.25 33.55 32.10
N SER A 277 10.24 32.23 32.26
CA SER A 277 9.07 31.47 32.71
C SER A 277 8.86 31.53 34.24
N LYS A 278 9.76 32.19 35.00
CA LYS A 278 9.66 32.29 36.46
C LYS A 278 8.89 33.54 36.88
N LYS A 279 8.05 33.40 37.92
CA LYS A 279 7.30 34.51 38.51
C LYS A 279 8.27 35.59 39.02
N GLY A 280 8.09 36.83 38.57
CA GLY A 280 8.94 37.97 38.94
C GLY A 280 10.17 38.20 38.06
N TYR A 281 10.21 37.61 36.86
CA TYR A 281 11.23 37.92 35.84
C TYR A 281 11.29 39.43 35.56
N LYS A 282 12.50 40.00 35.62
CA LYS A 282 12.76 41.45 35.45
C LYS A 282 13.41 41.82 34.11
N GLY A 283 13.68 40.84 33.25
CA GLY A 283 14.47 41.05 32.03
C GLY A 283 15.95 41.30 32.30
N GLY A 284 16.68 41.62 31.22
CA GLY A 284 18.10 42.00 31.25
C GLY A 284 19.06 40.99 30.61
N GLU A 285 18.58 39.87 30.10
CA GLU A 285 19.41 38.86 29.42
C GLU A 285 19.60 39.11 27.92
N PHE A 286 18.66 39.79 27.27
CA PHE A 286 18.70 40.08 25.83
C PHE A 286 17.95 41.36 25.48
N GLU A 287 18.24 41.89 24.29
CA GLU A 287 17.52 43.00 23.66
C GLU A 287 16.92 42.53 22.34
N ILE A 288 15.65 42.83 22.05
CA ILE A 288 15.04 42.54 20.74
C ILE A 288 15.45 43.65 19.77
N VAL A 289 16.20 43.28 18.74
CA VAL A 289 16.67 44.17 17.69
C VAL A 289 15.63 44.31 16.59
N GLU A 290 14.98 43.19 16.22
CA GLU A 290 14.04 43.14 15.11
C GLU A 290 13.00 42.03 15.32
N LYS A 291 11.80 42.22 14.76
CA LYS A 291 10.73 41.21 14.70
C LYS A 291 10.26 41.03 13.27
N PHE A 292 10.02 39.81 12.85
CA PHE A 292 9.56 39.48 11.50
C PHE A 292 8.82 38.13 11.46
N LYS A 293 8.13 37.87 10.35
CA LYS A 293 7.47 36.59 10.10
C LYS A 293 8.46 35.53 9.63
N GLY A 294 8.15 34.25 9.88
CA GLY A 294 8.96 33.12 9.42
C GLY A 294 9.14 33.08 7.90
N SER A 295 8.17 33.59 7.15
CA SER A 295 8.26 33.75 5.69
C SER A 295 9.47 34.60 5.25
N ALA A 296 9.93 35.55 6.08
CA ALA A 296 11.12 36.35 5.79
C ALA A 296 12.45 35.58 5.95
N LEU A 297 12.41 34.40 6.59
CA LEU A 297 13.59 33.56 6.81
C LEU A 297 13.79 32.53 5.69
N VAL A 298 12.72 32.13 5.00
CA VAL A 298 12.76 31.08 3.98
C VAL A 298 13.78 31.41 2.89
N GLY A 299 14.63 30.44 2.55
CA GLY A 299 15.69 30.58 1.55
C GLY A 299 17.01 31.18 2.06
N LYS A 300 17.05 31.79 3.26
CA LYS A 300 18.32 32.29 3.82
C LYS A 300 19.30 31.15 4.02
N LYS A 301 20.56 31.37 3.63
CA LYS A 301 21.65 30.39 3.74
C LYS A 301 22.38 30.51 5.08
N TYR A 302 22.86 29.39 5.59
CA TYR A 302 23.64 29.33 6.82
C TYR A 302 24.91 28.51 6.64
N VAL A 303 25.89 28.74 7.51
CA VAL A 303 27.16 28.01 7.50
C VAL A 303 26.95 26.61 8.13
N PRO A 304 27.24 25.51 7.39
CA PRO A 304 27.10 24.13 7.89
C PRO A 304 27.82 23.89 9.21
N LEU A 305 27.33 22.92 10.00
CA LEU A 305 27.96 22.55 11.27
C LEU A 305 29.22 21.71 11.10
N PHE A 306 29.29 20.88 10.05
CA PHE A 306 30.37 19.93 9.84
C PHE A 306 30.81 19.98 8.38
N ASP A 307 32.05 19.56 8.12
CA ASP A 307 32.53 19.36 6.74
C ASP A 307 31.88 18.15 6.07
N SER A 308 31.36 17.21 6.85
CA SER A 308 30.56 16.07 6.36
C SER A 308 29.36 16.58 5.57
N PHE A 309 29.22 16.13 4.32
CA PHE A 309 28.12 16.49 3.41
C PHE A 309 27.98 17.99 3.09
N LYS A 310 29.00 18.83 3.35
CA LYS A 310 28.91 20.28 3.11
C LYS A 310 28.66 20.69 1.65
N ASP A 311 29.03 19.82 0.71
CA ASP A 311 28.89 20.04 -0.73
C ASP A 311 27.55 19.49 -1.27
N TRP A 312 26.62 19.10 -0.38
CA TRP A 312 25.31 18.59 -0.77
C TRP A 312 24.52 19.64 -1.58
N PRO A 313 23.97 19.28 -2.75
CA PRO A 313 23.31 20.23 -3.63
C PRO A 313 22.04 20.80 -3.00
N ASN A 314 21.76 22.08 -3.26
CA ASN A 314 20.56 22.81 -2.78
C ASN A 314 20.33 22.84 -1.25
N ALA A 315 21.31 22.38 -0.46
CA ALA A 315 21.24 22.32 1.00
C ALA A 315 21.65 23.63 1.70
N PHE A 316 21.67 23.58 3.03
CA PHE A 316 22.14 24.61 3.96
C PHE A 316 21.40 25.95 3.83
N ARG A 317 20.08 25.84 3.66
CA ARG A 317 19.14 26.95 3.63
C ARG A 317 17.94 26.70 4.55
N VAL A 318 17.21 27.78 4.86
CA VAL A 318 15.94 27.69 5.58
C VAL A 318 14.82 27.24 4.64
N LEU A 319 14.06 26.24 5.08
CA LEU A 319 12.84 25.71 4.48
C LEU A 319 11.65 26.07 5.38
N SER A 320 10.43 25.84 4.90
CA SER A 320 9.21 26.07 5.66
C SER A 320 8.30 24.87 5.71
N ASP A 321 7.63 24.64 6.85
CA ASP A 321 6.53 23.68 6.95
C ASP A 321 5.72 23.93 8.23
N ASN A 322 4.44 23.54 8.19
CA ASN A 322 3.50 23.81 9.29
C ASN A 322 3.68 22.87 10.49
N TYR A 323 4.46 21.78 10.37
CA TYR A 323 4.72 20.89 11.51
C TYR A 323 5.59 21.53 12.60
N VAL A 324 6.35 22.59 12.27
CA VAL A 324 7.16 23.33 13.23
C VAL A 324 6.24 23.99 14.26
N SER A 325 6.46 23.68 15.54
CA SER A 325 5.62 24.14 16.65
C SER A 325 6.20 25.34 17.41
N ASP A 326 5.33 26.09 18.08
CA ASP A 326 5.66 27.20 18.98
C ASP A 326 5.80 26.74 20.45
N SER A 327 5.71 25.43 20.69
CA SER A 327 5.71 24.82 22.02
C SER A 327 6.98 24.03 22.34
N GLY A 328 7.78 23.65 21.34
CA GLY A 328 9.02 22.90 21.48
C GLY A 328 10.26 23.64 20.94
N GLY A 329 11.42 23.40 21.55
CA GLY A 329 12.71 23.91 21.07
C GLY A 329 12.78 25.43 20.93
N THR A 330 13.37 25.92 19.83
CA THR A 330 13.58 27.35 19.53
C THR A 330 12.63 27.90 18.46
N GLY A 331 11.69 27.10 17.96
CA GLY A 331 10.87 27.46 16.79
C GLY A 331 11.62 27.37 15.44
N ILE A 332 12.87 26.89 15.45
CA ILE A 332 13.65 26.54 14.26
C ILE A 332 14.15 25.10 14.45
N VAL A 333 13.85 24.23 13.49
CA VAL A 333 14.12 22.79 13.58
C VAL A 333 15.26 22.44 12.63
N HIS A 334 16.30 21.76 13.10
CA HIS A 334 17.32 21.23 12.17
C HIS A 334 16.72 20.07 11.37
N GLN A 335 17.10 19.94 10.11
CA GLN A 335 16.60 18.88 9.23
C GLN A 335 17.71 17.88 8.95
N ALA A 336 17.50 16.60 9.30
CA ALA A 336 18.34 15.48 8.93
C ALA A 336 17.46 14.41 8.25
N PRO A 337 17.30 14.46 6.91
CA PRO A 337 16.27 13.69 6.20
C PRO A 337 16.45 12.17 6.27
N THR A 338 17.62 11.68 6.66
CA THR A 338 17.86 10.25 6.93
C THR A 338 17.16 9.76 8.19
N PHE A 339 16.87 10.64 9.15
CA PHE A 339 16.53 10.24 10.53
C PHE A 339 15.19 10.78 11.05
N GLY A 340 14.45 11.55 10.23
CA GLY A 340 13.14 12.10 10.60
C GLY A 340 12.14 12.04 9.45
N GLU A 341 10.89 11.65 9.72
CA GLU A 341 9.84 11.55 8.68
C GLU A 341 9.50 12.92 8.08
N ASP A 342 9.29 13.93 8.93
CA ASP A 342 9.03 15.30 8.47
C ASP A 342 10.25 15.89 7.79
N ASP A 343 11.45 15.65 8.33
CA ASP A 343 12.71 16.09 7.73
C ASP A 343 12.88 15.54 6.31
N TYR A 344 12.63 14.24 6.12
CA TYR A 344 12.64 13.59 4.81
C TYR A 344 11.60 14.21 3.88
N ARG A 345 10.34 14.31 4.34
CA ARG A 345 9.22 14.85 3.55
C ARG A 345 9.50 16.28 3.07
N VAL A 346 9.95 17.15 3.97
CA VAL A 346 10.22 18.56 3.65
C VAL A 346 11.44 18.68 2.76
N CYS A 347 12.54 17.97 3.05
CA CYS A 347 13.74 18.02 2.21
C CYS A 347 13.49 17.48 0.79
N VAL A 348 12.69 16.42 0.64
CA VAL A 348 12.30 15.87 -0.67
C VAL A 348 11.41 16.85 -1.44
N ARG A 349 10.40 17.44 -0.78
CA ARG A 349 9.51 18.44 -1.41
C ARG A 349 10.28 19.65 -1.93
N GLU A 350 11.27 20.10 -1.16
CA GLU A 350 12.05 21.31 -1.44
C GLU A 350 13.29 21.06 -2.32
N GLY A 351 13.48 19.82 -2.80
CA GLY A 351 14.60 19.44 -3.66
C GLY A 351 15.98 19.51 -3.00
N VAL A 352 16.03 19.43 -1.66
CA VAL A 352 17.26 19.30 -0.86
C VAL A 352 17.72 17.85 -0.82
N ALA A 353 16.78 16.91 -0.78
CA ALA A 353 17.02 15.49 -0.94
C ALA A 353 16.14 14.94 -2.07
N ASP A 354 16.46 13.75 -2.56
CA ASP A 354 15.57 13.01 -3.46
C ASP A 354 15.13 11.68 -2.81
N LYS A 355 14.28 10.93 -3.51
CA LYS A 355 13.76 9.65 -2.99
C LYS A 355 14.80 8.52 -3.00
N PHE A 356 16.00 8.75 -3.55
CA PHE A 356 17.00 7.74 -3.89
C PHE A 356 18.37 7.93 -3.21
N THR A 357 18.65 9.12 -2.68
CA THR A 357 19.96 9.49 -2.11
C THR A 357 19.79 10.28 -0.83
N LEU A 358 20.35 9.78 0.27
CA LEU A 358 20.29 10.41 1.59
C LEU A 358 21.67 10.41 2.28
N PRO A 359 21.99 11.43 3.10
CA PRO A 359 23.24 11.50 3.85
C PRO A 359 23.19 10.57 5.07
N ASP A 360 23.37 9.27 4.84
CA ASP A 360 23.43 8.26 5.91
C ASP A 360 24.88 7.94 6.31
N PRO A 361 25.36 8.43 7.46
CA PRO A 361 26.72 8.16 7.93
C PRO A 361 26.84 6.86 8.73
N LEU A 362 25.77 6.09 8.93
CA LEU A 362 25.77 4.94 9.83
C LEU A 362 25.86 3.61 9.08
N ASP A 363 26.47 2.60 9.69
CA ASP A 363 26.28 1.20 9.31
C ASP A 363 24.98 0.62 9.91
N ASP A 364 24.67 -0.64 9.64
CA ASP A 364 23.48 -1.32 10.18
C ASP A 364 23.47 -1.45 11.71
N ASN A 365 24.63 -1.35 12.37
CA ASN A 365 24.74 -1.40 13.83
C ASN A 365 24.60 -0.02 14.48
N GLY A 366 24.27 1.03 13.72
CA GLY A 366 24.22 2.39 14.21
C GLY A 366 25.59 2.94 14.62
N ILE A 367 26.65 2.45 13.99
CA ILE A 367 28.02 2.93 14.17
C ILE A 367 28.38 3.87 13.04
N PHE A 368 29.01 5.00 13.37
CA PHE A 368 29.46 5.97 12.37
C PHE A 368 30.58 5.42 11.50
N THR A 369 30.41 5.59 10.18
CA THR A 369 31.37 5.22 9.14
C THR A 369 32.39 6.34 8.89
N ASP A 370 33.23 6.17 7.86
CA ASP A 370 34.18 7.19 7.39
C ASP A 370 33.54 8.50 6.91
N ALA A 371 32.23 8.53 6.67
CA ALA A 371 31.51 9.74 6.28
C ALA A 371 31.56 10.85 7.35
N VAL A 372 31.73 10.48 8.62
CA VAL A 372 31.88 11.42 9.74
C VAL A 372 33.12 11.07 10.56
N PRO A 373 34.32 11.48 10.13
CA PRO A 373 35.59 11.09 10.75
C PRO A 373 35.68 11.41 12.25
N LEU A 374 35.03 12.49 12.70
CA LEU A 374 35.03 12.95 14.11
C LEU A 374 34.56 11.86 15.09
N VAL A 375 33.60 11.04 14.69
CA VAL A 375 32.96 10.03 15.54
C VAL A 375 33.01 8.62 14.93
N LYS A 376 33.87 8.41 13.93
CA LYS A 376 34.04 7.12 13.26
C LYS A 376 34.22 5.99 14.28
N GLY A 377 33.48 4.90 14.10
CA GLY A 377 33.54 3.72 14.96
C GLY A 377 32.77 3.85 16.29
N LEU A 378 32.13 4.99 16.56
CA LEU A 378 31.26 5.18 17.72
C LEU A 378 29.80 4.86 17.38
N HIS A 379 29.11 4.24 18.31
CA HIS A 379 27.66 4.09 18.26
C HIS A 379 26.96 5.44 18.51
N VAL A 380 25.80 5.69 17.88
CA VAL A 380 25.05 6.96 17.94
C VAL A 380 24.98 7.62 19.32
N LYS A 381 24.53 6.89 20.36
CA LYS A 381 24.41 7.43 21.72
C LYS A 381 25.76 7.77 22.39
N LYS A 382 26.86 7.12 21.98
CA LYS A 382 28.22 7.46 22.46
C LYS A 382 28.81 8.65 21.72
N ALA A 383 28.36 8.91 20.49
CA ALA A 383 28.82 10.02 19.68
C ALA A 383 28.30 11.38 20.19
N ASP A 384 27.15 11.41 20.87
CA ASP A 384 26.51 12.64 21.36
C ASP A 384 27.46 13.55 22.17
N ASP A 385 28.21 12.98 23.12
CA ASP A 385 29.13 13.76 23.95
C ASP A 385 30.33 14.31 23.18
N VAL A 386 30.88 13.53 22.24
CA VAL A 386 31.99 13.94 21.37
C VAL A 386 31.55 15.09 20.47
N ILE A 387 30.38 14.95 19.84
CA ILE A 387 29.76 15.98 18.99
C ILE A 387 29.51 17.27 19.77
N CYS A 388 28.94 17.15 20.98
CA CYS A 388 28.70 18.32 21.83
C CYS A 388 30.01 19.01 22.23
N GLN A 389 31.07 18.25 22.54
CA GLN A 389 32.36 18.80 22.95
C GLN A 389 33.06 19.53 21.79
N ASP A 390 33.00 18.97 20.58
CA ASP A 390 33.48 19.63 19.36
C ASP A 390 32.72 20.95 19.09
N LEU A 391 31.38 20.91 19.10
CA LEU A 391 30.54 22.10 18.92
C LEU A 391 30.82 23.18 19.97
N LYS A 392 31.09 22.79 21.22
CA LYS A 392 31.50 23.72 22.28
C LYS A 392 32.85 24.35 21.98
N THR A 393 33.82 23.57 21.53
CA THR A 393 35.18 24.02 21.22
C THR A 393 35.17 25.01 20.05
N ARG A 394 34.29 24.79 19.07
CA ARG A 394 34.07 25.69 17.92
C ARG A 394 33.12 26.87 18.22
N GLY A 395 32.67 27.04 19.47
CA GLY A 395 31.77 28.12 19.87
C GLY A 395 30.36 28.06 19.24
N ARG A 396 29.96 26.87 18.75
CA ARG A 396 28.67 26.60 18.11
C ARG A 396 27.59 26.18 19.11
N LEU A 397 27.98 25.61 20.25
CA LEU A 397 27.06 25.18 21.31
C LEU A 397 26.67 26.36 22.20
N VAL A 398 25.39 26.75 22.18
CA VAL A 398 24.85 27.89 22.94
C VAL A 398 24.38 27.47 24.33
N SER A 399 23.67 26.35 24.43
CA SER A 399 23.29 25.75 25.71
C SER A 399 23.33 24.22 25.63
N LYS A 400 23.63 23.60 26.77
CA LYS A 400 23.56 22.14 26.98
C LYS A 400 22.85 21.90 28.30
N GLY A 401 21.80 21.10 28.25
CA GLY A 401 21.06 20.58 29.39
C GLY A 401 20.68 19.13 29.15
N THR A 402 19.75 18.65 29.96
CA THR A 402 19.17 17.31 29.86
C THR A 402 17.66 17.45 29.93
N GLU A 403 16.96 16.78 29.02
CA GLU A 403 15.49 16.70 29.02
C GLU A 403 15.10 15.26 29.33
N VAL A 404 14.09 15.06 30.19
CA VAL A 404 13.49 13.74 30.39
C VAL A 404 12.21 13.68 29.59
N HIS A 405 12.15 12.74 28.67
CA HIS A 405 10.99 12.53 27.79
C HIS A 405 10.75 11.05 27.53
N SER A 406 9.55 10.73 27.08
CA SER A 406 9.20 9.36 26.70
C SER A 406 9.86 9.01 25.37
N TYR A 407 10.72 8.00 25.36
CA TYR A 407 11.49 7.58 24.20
C TYR A 407 11.25 6.09 23.89
N PRO A 408 11.18 5.67 22.61
CA PRO A 408 10.94 4.29 22.24
C PRO A 408 12.19 3.41 22.40
N PHE A 409 12.01 2.22 22.97
CA PHE A 409 13.03 1.19 23.11
C PHE A 409 12.62 -0.05 22.33
N CYS A 410 13.62 -0.81 21.88
CA CYS A 410 13.38 -2.09 21.26
C CYS A 410 12.86 -3.05 22.34
N TYR A 411 11.61 -3.50 22.22
CA TYR A 411 11.01 -4.46 23.16
C TYR A 411 11.78 -5.80 23.23
N ARG A 412 12.65 -6.09 22.26
CA ARG A 412 13.45 -7.32 22.15
C ARG A 412 14.79 -7.19 22.88
N SER A 413 15.60 -6.19 22.53
CA SER A 413 16.96 -5.98 23.07
C SER A 413 16.99 -5.06 24.29
N GLY A 414 15.93 -4.29 24.54
CA GLY A 414 15.90 -3.24 25.56
C GLY A 414 16.79 -2.04 25.25
N THR A 415 17.28 -1.89 24.01
CA THR A 415 18.12 -0.76 23.58
C THR A 415 17.27 0.37 22.97
N PRO A 416 17.69 1.64 23.04
CA PRO A 416 16.96 2.75 22.42
C PRO A 416 16.80 2.53 20.90
N LEU A 417 15.62 2.82 20.35
CA LEU A 417 15.41 2.82 18.90
C LEU A 417 15.93 4.12 18.28
N ILE A 418 16.31 4.07 17.01
CA ILE A 418 16.48 5.28 16.18
C ILE A 418 15.43 5.27 15.08
N TYR A 419 15.09 6.43 14.54
CA TYR A 419 14.39 6.49 13.25
C TYR A 419 15.45 6.57 12.15
N ARG A 420 15.30 5.78 11.10
CA ARG A 420 16.26 5.70 9.99
C ARG A 420 15.53 5.47 8.67
N ALA A 421 16.08 6.01 7.60
CA ALA A 421 15.69 5.72 6.23
C ALA A 421 16.04 4.29 5.86
N ILE A 422 15.02 3.47 5.62
CA ILE A 422 15.15 2.08 5.19
C ILE A 422 14.72 1.99 3.73
N PRO A 423 15.53 1.37 2.86
CA PRO A 423 15.16 1.18 1.46
C PRO A 423 13.93 0.30 1.35
N GLY A 424 13.10 0.56 0.34
CA GLY A 424 11.92 -0.24 0.04
C GLY A 424 11.37 0.07 -1.35
N TRP A 425 10.37 -0.69 -1.76
CA TRP A 425 9.66 -0.54 -3.02
C TRP A 425 8.31 0.10 -2.79
N PHE A 426 8.01 1.09 -3.62
CA PHE A 426 6.84 1.94 -3.50
C PHE A 426 6.00 1.89 -4.76
N VAL A 427 4.69 1.99 -4.57
CA VAL A 427 3.75 2.33 -5.63
C VAL A 427 3.48 3.84 -5.56
N ASN A 428 3.66 4.52 -6.69
CA ASN A 428 3.41 5.95 -6.85
C ASN A 428 1.91 6.23 -6.90
N VAL A 429 1.32 6.37 -5.71
CA VAL A 429 -0.12 6.63 -5.52
C VAL A 429 -0.43 8.06 -5.92
N GLU A 430 0.51 9.00 -5.69
CA GLU A 430 0.33 10.42 -6.00
C GLU A 430 0.00 10.64 -7.48
N ARG A 431 0.67 9.91 -8.40
CA ARG A 431 0.44 9.98 -9.85
C ARG A 431 -0.96 9.51 -10.29
N ILE A 432 -1.64 8.71 -9.48
CA ILE A 432 -2.99 8.19 -9.77
C ILE A 432 -4.06 8.68 -8.79
N ARG A 433 -3.70 9.58 -7.86
CA ARG A 433 -4.55 10.03 -6.77
C ARG A 433 -5.87 10.61 -7.24
N ASP A 434 -5.84 11.50 -8.22
CA ASP A 434 -7.03 12.19 -8.72
C ASP A 434 -8.05 11.20 -9.30
N ARG A 435 -7.57 10.13 -9.95
CA ARG A 435 -8.41 9.03 -10.43
C ARG A 435 -9.03 8.24 -9.28
N ILE A 436 -8.25 7.93 -8.24
CA ILE A 436 -8.78 7.20 -7.05
C ILE A 436 -9.84 8.06 -6.34
N VAL A 437 -9.59 9.35 -6.19
CA VAL A 437 -10.54 10.30 -5.58
C VAL A 437 -11.82 10.43 -6.41
N ALA A 438 -11.71 10.47 -7.75
CA ALA A 438 -12.86 10.47 -8.64
C ALA A 438 -13.69 9.19 -8.50
N ASN A 439 -13.04 8.02 -8.49
CA ASN A 439 -13.71 6.73 -8.32
C ASN A 439 -14.41 6.61 -6.96
N ASN A 440 -13.82 7.16 -5.89
CA ASN A 440 -14.47 7.19 -4.57
C ASN A 440 -15.80 7.96 -4.61
N LYS A 441 -15.93 9.02 -5.42
CA LYS A 441 -17.19 9.78 -5.57
C LYS A 441 -18.29 8.99 -6.29
N LEU A 442 -17.92 8.07 -7.18
CA LEU A 442 -18.84 7.19 -7.89
C LEU A 442 -19.33 6.02 -7.01
N THR A 443 -18.69 5.79 -5.87
CA THR A 443 -18.99 4.67 -4.97
C THR A 443 -20.07 5.06 -3.96
N TYR A 444 -21.01 4.17 -3.67
CA TYR A 444 -22.02 4.39 -2.63
C TYR A 444 -21.53 3.87 -1.27
N TRP A 445 -21.58 4.72 -0.25
CA TRP A 445 -21.16 4.37 1.11
C TRP A 445 -22.26 4.61 2.13
N VAL A 446 -22.30 3.72 3.12
CA VAL A 446 -23.15 3.87 4.30
C VAL A 446 -22.25 3.78 5.55
N PRO A 447 -22.18 4.84 6.39
CA PRO A 447 -22.79 6.17 6.23
C PRO A 447 -21.98 7.10 5.30
N SER A 448 -22.66 8.06 4.66
CA SER A 448 -22.05 8.95 3.64
C SER A 448 -20.87 9.78 4.16
N PHE A 449 -20.87 10.20 5.43
CA PHE A 449 -19.78 11.00 6.00
C PHE A 449 -18.42 10.27 5.97
N VAL A 450 -18.42 8.93 5.96
CA VAL A 450 -17.19 8.14 5.85
C VAL A 450 -16.57 8.33 4.46
N GLN A 451 -17.39 8.29 3.41
CA GLN A 451 -16.95 8.59 2.06
C GLN A 451 -16.49 10.04 1.95
N GLU A 452 -17.35 11.00 2.29
CA GLU A 452 -17.16 12.43 2.01
C GLU A 452 -16.05 13.09 2.83
N LYS A 453 -15.74 12.52 4.01
CA LYS A 453 -14.77 13.11 4.94
C LYS A 453 -13.66 12.12 5.25
N ARG A 454 -13.94 11.09 6.03
CA ARG A 454 -12.88 10.24 6.63
C ARG A 454 -11.99 9.59 5.58
N PHE A 455 -12.58 8.93 4.59
CA PHE A 455 -11.86 8.24 3.53
C PHE A 455 -11.43 9.19 2.42
N HIS A 456 -12.28 10.16 2.02
CA HIS A 456 -11.91 11.14 1.01
C HIS A 456 -10.71 11.99 1.40
N ASN A 457 -10.67 12.54 2.63
CA ASN A 457 -9.53 13.34 3.09
C ASN A 457 -8.25 12.50 3.11
N TRP A 458 -8.34 11.24 3.57
CA TRP A 458 -7.21 10.31 3.54
C TRP A 458 -6.70 10.02 2.12
N LEU A 459 -7.60 9.89 1.14
CA LEU A 459 -7.22 9.71 -0.27
C LEU A 459 -6.58 10.97 -0.88
N VAL A 460 -7.07 12.16 -0.53
CA VAL A 460 -6.51 13.45 -0.98
C VAL A 460 -5.09 13.66 -0.43
N ASP A 461 -4.87 13.25 0.82
CA ASP A 461 -3.55 13.28 1.47
C ASP A 461 -2.70 12.04 1.15
N GLY A 462 -3.19 11.15 0.27
CA GLY A 462 -2.60 9.85 -0.02
C GLY A 462 -1.16 9.99 -0.52
N LYS A 463 -0.22 9.52 0.30
CA LYS A 463 1.22 9.41 -0.03
C LYS A 463 1.51 8.12 -0.78
N ASP A 464 2.67 8.07 -1.42
CA ASP A 464 3.17 6.84 -2.03
C ASP A 464 3.23 5.66 -1.04
N TRP A 465 2.81 4.50 -1.52
CA TRP A 465 2.65 3.32 -0.68
C TRP A 465 3.87 2.43 -0.75
N ASN A 466 4.62 2.33 0.36
CA ASN A 466 5.65 1.29 0.50
C ASN A 466 5.00 -0.09 0.57
N VAL A 467 5.15 -0.88 -0.48
CA VAL A 467 4.58 -2.23 -0.63
C VAL A 467 5.56 -3.34 -0.24
N SER A 468 6.82 -3.03 0.07
CA SER A 468 7.82 -4.04 0.47
C SER A 468 7.97 -4.15 1.98
N ARG A 469 8.21 -5.36 2.48
CA ARG A 469 8.45 -5.66 3.90
C ARG A 469 9.67 -6.57 4.02
N GLY A 470 10.61 -6.21 4.90
CA GLY A 470 11.75 -7.05 5.25
C GLY A 470 11.37 -8.20 6.19
N ARG A 471 10.48 -9.09 5.75
CA ARG A 471 9.89 -10.20 6.53
C ARG A 471 10.07 -11.55 5.80
N PHE A 472 9.62 -12.64 6.41
CA PHE A 472 9.85 -14.00 5.91
C PHE A 472 8.60 -14.66 5.34
N TRP A 473 7.45 -14.48 6.00
CA TRP A 473 6.18 -15.11 5.63
C TRP A 473 5.25 -14.12 4.90
N GLY A 474 5.21 -14.24 3.58
CA GLY A 474 4.40 -13.42 2.69
C GLY A 474 4.68 -13.72 1.22
N THR A 475 3.86 -13.17 0.33
CA THR A 475 4.11 -13.25 -1.11
C THR A 475 5.41 -12.52 -1.44
N PRO A 476 6.44 -13.16 -2.01
CA PRO A 476 7.69 -12.46 -2.28
C PRO A 476 7.53 -11.40 -3.38
N LEU A 477 8.27 -10.30 -3.30
CA LEU A 477 8.31 -9.33 -4.41
C LEU A 477 8.96 -9.99 -5.63
N PRO A 478 8.34 -9.96 -6.82
CA PRO A 478 8.86 -10.64 -8.00
C PRO A 478 9.87 -9.79 -8.76
N LEU A 479 10.79 -9.15 -8.06
CA LEU A 479 11.82 -8.29 -8.65
C LEU A 479 13.18 -8.98 -8.57
N TRP A 480 13.77 -9.28 -9.71
CA TRP A 480 15.15 -9.73 -9.85
C TRP A 480 16.02 -8.55 -10.25
N VAL A 481 17.06 -8.28 -9.48
CA VAL A 481 17.89 -7.08 -9.61
C VAL A 481 19.37 -7.43 -9.78
N SER A 482 20.10 -6.58 -10.48
CA SER A 482 21.57 -6.59 -10.48
C SER A 482 22.11 -6.14 -9.12
N ASP A 483 23.38 -6.44 -8.81
CA ASP A 483 24.01 -6.05 -7.55
C ASP A 483 24.03 -4.51 -7.34
N ASP A 484 24.05 -3.75 -8.43
CA ASP A 484 23.96 -2.27 -8.46
C ASP A 484 22.53 -1.72 -8.60
N TYR A 485 21.52 -2.59 -8.72
CA TYR A 485 20.10 -2.24 -8.91
C TYR A 485 19.77 -1.43 -10.18
N GLU A 486 20.69 -1.31 -11.14
CA GLU A 486 20.43 -0.60 -12.41
C GLU A 486 19.64 -1.44 -13.41
N GLU A 487 19.70 -2.77 -13.32
CA GLU A 487 18.83 -3.69 -14.06
C GLU A 487 17.82 -4.33 -13.12
N VAL A 488 16.54 -4.22 -13.45
CA VAL A 488 15.42 -4.77 -12.69
C VAL A 488 14.49 -5.52 -13.65
N VAL A 489 14.26 -6.80 -13.38
CA VAL A 489 13.28 -7.64 -14.08
C VAL A 489 12.14 -7.94 -13.11
N CYS A 490 10.93 -7.46 -13.44
CA CYS A 490 9.72 -7.81 -12.71
C CYS A 490 9.08 -9.04 -13.34
N VAL A 491 8.96 -10.15 -12.63
CA VAL A 491 8.29 -11.37 -13.13
C VAL A 491 6.79 -11.30 -12.82
N GLY A 492 5.94 -11.67 -13.77
CA GLY A 492 4.48 -11.56 -13.67
C GLY A 492 3.72 -12.88 -13.59
N SER A 493 4.39 -14.03 -13.70
CA SER A 493 3.79 -15.36 -13.62
C SER A 493 4.81 -16.45 -13.25
N ILE A 494 4.32 -17.60 -12.79
CA ILE A 494 5.13 -18.81 -12.56
C ILE A 494 5.75 -19.25 -13.89
N ALA A 495 4.97 -19.30 -14.97
CA ALA A 495 5.46 -19.72 -16.29
C ALA A 495 6.63 -18.85 -16.80
N GLU A 496 6.54 -17.52 -16.62
CA GLU A 496 7.64 -16.60 -16.95
C GLU A 496 8.87 -16.85 -16.07
N LEU A 497 8.69 -17.14 -14.78
CA LEU A 497 9.82 -17.49 -13.89
C LEU A 497 10.51 -18.77 -14.35
N GLU A 498 9.76 -19.81 -14.67
CA GLU A 498 10.30 -21.08 -15.16
C GLU A 498 11.06 -20.90 -16.49
N GLU A 499 10.55 -20.06 -17.38
CA GLU A 499 11.23 -19.73 -18.64
C GLU A 499 12.57 -19.02 -18.41
N LEU A 500 12.59 -18.03 -17.51
CA LEU A 500 13.77 -17.20 -17.24
C LEU A 500 14.84 -17.91 -16.42
N THR A 501 14.45 -18.86 -15.57
CA THR A 501 15.36 -19.58 -14.66
C THR A 501 15.71 -20.98 -15.18
N GLY A 502 14.86 -21.59 -15.99
CA GLY A 502 14.96 -22.98 -16.42
C GLY A 502 14.55 -24.00 -15.35
N GLU A 503 14.04 -23.55 -14.20
CA GLU A 503 13.63 -24.42 -13.09
C GLU A 503 12.11 -24.50 -12.95
N LYS A 504 11.61 -25.62 -12.44
CA LYS A 504 10.18 -25.81 -12.19
C LYS A 504 9.78 -25.28 -10.82
N VAL A 505 8.68 -24.54 -10.77
CA VAL A 505 8.27 -23.81 -9.55
C VAL A 505 6.83 -24.18 -9.19
N ALA A 506 6.67 -24.86 -8.05
CA ALA A 506 5.36 -25.29 -7.54
C ALA A 506 4.79 -24.36 -6.46
N ASP A 507 5.67 -23.64 -5.76
CA ASP A 507 5.31 -22.73 -4.67
C ASP A 507 6.19 -21.48 -4.78
N LEU A 508 5.58 -20.30 -4.58
CA LEU A 508 6.22 -19.00 -4.74
C LEU A 508 6.81 -18.45 -3.44
N HIS A 509 6.72 -19.14 -2.30
CA HIS A 509 7.30 -18.65 -1.06
C HIS A 509 8.83 -18.61 -1.11
N ARG A 510 9.40 -17.74 -0.28
CA ARG A 510 10.83 -17.40 -0.28
C ARG A 510 11.76 -18.60 -0.30
N GLU A 511 11.49 -19.61 0.55
CA GLU A 511 12.29 -20.83 0.68
C GLU A 511 12.38 -21.63 -0.63
N PHE A 512 11.43 -21.46 -1.55
CA PHE A 512 11.39 -22.15 -2.84
C PHE A 512 11.96 -21.33 -4.00
N ILE A 513 12.09 -20.00 -3.87
CA ILE A 513 12.46 -19.14 -5.01
C ILE A 513 13.65 -18.20 -4.77
N ASP A 514 14.08 -17.97 -3.52
CA ASP A 514 15.17 -17.01 -3.21
C ASP A 514 16.51 -17.42 -3.86
N HIS A 515 16.71 -18.71 -4.13
CA HIS A 515 17.92 -19.24 -4.77
C HIS A 515 17.91 -19.13 -6.31
N LEU A 516 16.74 -18.90 -6.91
CA LEU A 516 16.59 -18.81 -8.36
C LEU A 516 17.17 -17.50 -8.87
N THR A 517 18.00 -17.58 -9.91
CA THR A 517 18.66 -16.41 -10.53
C THR A 517 18.30 -16.30 -12.00
N ILE A 518 18.30 -15.06 -12.52
CA ILE A 518 17.98 -14.78 -13.92
C ILE A 518 19.25 -14.25 -14.60
N PRO A 519 19.68 -14.78 -15.76
CA PRO A 519 20.80 -14.21 -16.50
C PRO A 519 20.53 -12.76 -16.91
N SER A 520 21.44 -11.85 -16.60
CA SER A 520 21.33 -10.43 -16.99
C SER A 520 21.33 -10.29 -18.51
N LYS A 521 20.43 -9.47 -19.06
CA LYS A 521 20.44 -9.10 -20.49
C LYS A 521 21.35 -7.91 -20.77
N GLN A 522 21.84 -7.23 -19.73
CA GLN A 522 22.75 -6.08 -19.81
C GLN A 522 24.22 -6.41 -19.48
N GLY A 523 24.57 -7.69 -19.34
CA GLY A 523 25.94 -8.12 -19.05
C GLY A 523 26.38 -7.93 -17.59
N LYS A 524 25.43 -7.75 -16.66
CA LYS A 524 25.66 -7.56 -15.21
C LYS A 524 25.76 -8.90 -14.44
N GLY A 525 26.05 -10.00 -15.13
CA GLY A 525 26.14 -11.34 -14.54
C GLY A 525 24.76 -11.97 -14.31
N VAL A 526 24.39 -12.18 -13.05
CA VAL A 526 23.10 -12.76 -12.67
C VAL A 526 22.29 -11.77 -11.85
N LEU A 527 20.98 -11.75 -12.07
CA LEU A 527 20.03 -11.01 -11.29
C LEU A 527 19.52 -11.90 -10.15
N ARG A 528 19.37 -11.32 -8.95
CA ARG A 528 18.88 -12.00 -7.75
C ARG A 528 17.60 -11.37 -7.27
N ARG A 529 16.68 -12.17 -6.74
CA ARG A 529 15.43 -11.65 -6.17
C ARG A 529 15.75 -10.69 -5.01
N VAL A 530 15.06 -9.57 -4.95
CA VAL A 530 15.10 -8.68 -3.77
C VAL A 530 14.62 -9.45 -2.53
N PRO A 531 15.18 -9.24 -1.32
CA PRO A 531 14.85 -10.08 -0.16
C PRO A 531 13.43 -9.85 0.40
N GLU A 532 12.77 -8.77 0.04
CA GLU A 532 11.48 -8.35 0.61
C GLU A 532 10.29 -9.19 0.13
N VAL A 533 9.26 -9.26 0.99
CA VAL A 533 7.92 -9.77 0.69
C VAL A 533 6.92 -8.61 0.62
N PHE A 534 5.74 -8.85 0.08
CA PHE A 534 4.69 -7.84 -0.01
C PHE A 534 4.16 -7.45 1.36
N ASP A 535 3.68 -6.21 1.44
CA ASP A 535 2.70 -5.81 2.43
C ASP A 535 1.43 -6.65 2.27
N CYS A 536 0.94 -7.29 3.33
CA CYS A 536 -0.26 -8.15 3.25
C CYS A 536 -1.51 -7.37 2.77
N TRP A 537 -1.54 -6.04 2.96
CA TRP A 537 -2.57 -5.16 2.40
C TRP A 537 -2.57 -5.11 0.86
N PHE A 538 -1.43 -5.39 0.21
CA PHE A 538 -1.35 -5.54 -1.24
C PHE A 538 -2.00 -6.83 -1.71
N GLU A 539 -1.81 -7.92 -0.96
CA GLU A 539 -2.40 -9.23 -1.25
C GLU A 539 -3.92 -9.22 -1.05
N SER A 540 -4.39 -8.69 0.08
CA SER A 540 -5.82 -8.54 0.35
C SER A 540 -6.47 -7.48 -0.54
N GLY A 541 -5.75 -6.43 -0.94
CA GLY A 541 -6.20 -5.47 -1.94
C GLY A 541 -6.32 -6.06 -3.36
N SER A 542 -5.56 -7.12 -3.66
CA SER A 542 -5.61 -7.84 -4.93
C SER A 542 -6.72 -8.91 -4.99
N MET A 543 -7.39 -9.18 -3.87
CA MET A 543 -8.43 -10.20 -3.71
C MET A 543 -9.49 -10.25 -4.82
N PRO A 544 -10.03 -9.12 -5.33
CA PRO A 544 -11.03 -9.15 -6.40
C PRO A 544 -10.57 -9.93 -7.64
N TYR A 545 -9.27 -9.89 -7.97
CA TYR A 545 -8.66 -10.58 -9.09
C TYR A 545 -8.07 -11.92 -8.66
N ALA A 546 -7.34 -11.91 -7.54
CA ALA A 546 -6.53 -13.03 -7.11
C ALA A 546 -7.38 -14.23 -6.68
N GLN A 547 -8.56 -14.03 -6.08
CA GLN A 547 -9.46 -15.14 -5.71
C GLN A 547 -9.99 -15.94 -6.92
N GLN A 548 -9.89 -15.37 -8.13
CA GLN A 548 -10.32 -15.96 -9.39
C GLN A 548 -9.13 -16.49 -10.22
N HIS A 549 -7.90 -16.36 -9.72
CA HIS A 549 -6.67 -16.61 -10.48
C HIS A 549 -6.56 -15.77 -11.76
N TYR A 550 -7.18 -14.58 -11.77
CA TYR A 550 -7.09 -13.65 -12.90
C TYR A 550 -5.66 -13.09 -13.03
N PRO A 551 -5.11 -12.92 -14.24
CA PRO A 551 -5.74 -13.09 -15.56
C PRO A 551 -5.54 -14.47 -16.19
N PHE A 552 -5.10 -15.48 -15.43
CA PHE A 552 -4.76 -16.79 -15.96
C PHE A 552 -6.03 -17.62 -16.21
N GLU A 553 -6.95 -17.62 -15.25
CA GLU A 553 -8.22 -18.35 -15.29
C GLU A 553 -9.43 -17.45 -14.96
N ASN A 554 -10.64 -17.97 -15.14
CA ASN A 554 -11.92 -17.38 -14.71
C ASN A 554 -12.11 -15.89 -15.08
N LYS A 555 -11.67 -15.51 -16.28
CA LYS A 555 -11.65 -14.10 -16.75
C LYS A 555 -13.03 -13.47 -16.77
N GLU A 556 -14.04 -14.26 -17.07
CA GLU A 556 -15.45 -13.91 -17.11
C GLU A 556 -16.05 -13.58 -15.73
N ASN A 557 -15.43 -14.05 -14.64
CA ASN A 557 -15.90 -13.84 -13.27
C ASN A 557 -15.38 -12.54 -12.65
N VAL A 558 -14.45 -11.84 -13.32
CA VAL A 558 -13.99 -10.52 -12.90
C VAL A 558 -14.79 -9.46 -13.68
N PRO A 559 -15.64 -8.65 -13.02
CA PRO A 559 -16.38 -7.60 -13.70
C PRO A 559 -15.43 -6.48 -14.14
N ILE A 560 -15.00 -6.53 -15.40
CA ILE A 560 -14.28 -5.42 -16.04
C ILE A 560 -15.33 -4.39 -16.47
N VAL A 561 -15.51 -3.34 -15.67
CA VAL A 561 -16.32 -2.18 -16.05
C VAL A 561 -15.49 -1.33 -17.02
N SER A 562 -15.89 -1.30 -18.29
CA SER A 562 -15.39 -0.34 -19.28
C SER A 562 -16.06 1.02 -19.05
N GLU A 563 -15.30 2.07 -18.78
CA GLU A 563 -15.80 3.45 -18.84
C GLU A 563 -14.97 4.28 -19.82
N GLU A 564 -15.69 4.98 -20.70
CA GLU A 564 -15.15 6.00 -21.59
C GLU A 564 -15.03 7.30 -20.77
N ALA A 565 -13.82 7.61 -20.29
CA ALA A 565 -13.59 8.88 -19.63
C ALA A 565 -13.14 9.92 -20.66
N GLN A 566 -14.00 10.89 -20.95
CA GLN A 566 -13.61 12.07 -21.71
C GLN A 566 -12.73 12.97 -20.84
N PHE A 567 -11.54 13.29 -21.31
CA PHE A 567 -10.70 14.34 -20.74
C PHE A 567 -10.49 15.43 -21.78
N ALA A 568 -10.47 16.68 -21.31
CA ALA A 568 -10.19 17.84 -22.13
C ALA A 568 -8.95 17.59 -23.02
N ASP A 569 -9.13 17.87 -24.30
CA ASP A 569 -8.17 17.88 -25.41
C ASP A 569 -7.34 16.61 -25.67
N SER A 570 -7.62 15.46 -25.04
CA SER A 570 -7.06 14.17 -25.46
C SER A 570 -7.93 12.97 -25.11
N SER A 571 -7.96 11.98 -26.01
CA SER A 571 -8.59 10.67 -25.77
C SER A 571 -7.51 9.59 -25.69
N VAL A 572 -7.43 8.88 -24.57
CA VAL A 572 -6.68 7.63 -24.47
C VAL A 572 -7.67 6.49 -24.69
N LYS A 573 -7.52 5.81 -25.82
CA LYS A 573 -8.39 4.69 -26.22
C LYS A 573 -7.79 3.38 -25.70
N LEU A 574 -8.36 2.83 -24.64
CA LEU A 574 -8.11 1.43 -24.26
C LEU A 574 -9.19 0.56 -24.90
N ILE A 575 -8.78 -0.27 -25.85
CA ILE A 575 -9.65 -1.17 -26.60
C ILE A 575 -9.74 -2.49 -25.82
N VAL A 576 -10.93 -2.83 -25.35
CA VAL A 576 -11.26 -4.20 -24.95
C VAL A 576 -12.07 -4.80 -26.10
N ALA A 577 -11.49 -5.80 -26.77
CA ALA A 577 -12.12 -6.46 -27.91
C ALA A 577 -13.33 -7.28 -27.43
N ARG A 578 -14.51 -6.94 -27.92
CA ARG A 578 -15.63 -7.89 -28.06
C ARG A 578 -15.72 -8.22 -29.55
N PRO A 579 -16.09 -9.45 -29.95
CA PRO A 579 -16.13 -9.83 -31.36
C PRO A 579 -17.09 -8.90 -32.12
N ALA A 580 -16.57 -8.23 -33.15
CA ALA A 580 -17.37 -7.43 -34.07
C ALA A 580 -18.20 -8.36 -34.95
N VAL A 581 -19.48 -8.04 -35.14
CA VAL A 581 -20.37 -8.78 -36.06
C VAL A 581 -20.45 -8.00 -37.37
N LEU A 582 -20.22 -8.68 -38.49
CA LEU A 582 -20.17 -8.08 -39.82
C LEU A 582 -21.50 -8.30 -40.55
N PHE A 583 -22.04 -7.24 -41.12
CA PHE A 583 -23.26 -7.24 -41.92
C PHE A 583 -23.00 -6.67 -43.31
N ALA A 584 -23.68 -7.22 -44.31
CA ALA A 584 -23.73 -6.68 -45.66
C ALA A 584 -25.18 -6.32 -46.02
N PRO A 585 -25.45 -5.15 -46.60
CA PRO A 585 -26.77 -4.78 -47.11
C PRO A 585 -27.27 -5.79 -48.16
N ALA A 586 -28.57 -6.11 -48.18
CA ALA A 586 -29.14 -7.08 -49.11
C ALA A 586 -28.91 -6.72 -50.60
N ASP A 587 -28.87 -5.44 -50.94
CA ASP A 587 -28.60 -4.96 -52.30
C ASP A 587 -27.13 -5.11 -52.73
N VAL A 588 -26.21 -5.19 -51.77
CA VAL A 588 -24.79 -5.51 -51.99
C VAL A 588 -24.62 -7.02 -52.22
N LEU A 589 -25.32 -7.85 -51.45
CA LEU A 589 -25.30 -9.32 -51.61
C LEU A 589 -25.93 -9.76 -52.94
N ALA A 590 -26.99 -9.10 -53.38
CA ALA A 590 -27.65 -9.39 -54.66
C ALA A 590 -26.77 -9.06 -55.89
N LYS A 591 -25.78 -8.16 -55.75
CA LYS A 591 -24.84 -7.77 -56.83
C LYS A 591 -23.58 -8.64 -56.87
N HIS A 592 -23.30 -9.37 -55.79
CA HIS A 592 -22.07 -10.10 -55.60
C HIS A 592 -22.40 -11.54 -55.18
N GLU A 593 -22.79 -12.38 -56.15
CA GLU A 593 -23.32 -13.74 -55.95
C GLU A 593 -22.45 -14.68 -55.09
N ALA A 594 -21.19 -14.35 -54.79
CA ALA A 594 -20.33 -15.12 -53.90
C ALA A 594 -19.26 -14.35 -53.10
N THR A 595 -18.99 -13.07 -53.38
CA THR A 595 -17.85 -12.34 -52.74
C THR A 595 -18.14 -10.84 -52.61
N VAL A 596 -18.29 -10.35 -51.37
CA VAL A 596 -18.52 -8.94 -51.06
C VAL A 596 -17.21 -8.23 -50.67
N PRO A 597 -16.89 -7.04 -51.23
CA PRO A 597 -15.72 -6.27 -50.81
C PRO A 597 -15.80 -5.81 -49.35
N VAL A 598 -14.69 -5.89 -48.61
CA VAL A 598 -14.64 -5.60 -47.16
C VAL A 598 -15.04 -4.16 -46.84
N GLU A 599 -14.67 -3.21 -47.69
CA GLU A 599 -15.07 -1.80 -47.60
C GLU A 599 -16.58 -1.54 -47.72
N GLN A 600 -17.37 -2.54 -48.13
CA GLN A 600 -18.83 -2.45 -48.22
C GLN A 600 -19.54 -3.18 -47.06
N LEU A 601 -18.78 -3.69 -46.08
CA LEU A 601 -19.31 -4.30 -44.87
C LEU A 601 -19.49 -3.26 -43.76
N THR A 602 -20.53 -3.43 -42.96
CA THR A 602 -20.73 -2.62 -41.73
C THR A 602 -20.50 -3.49 -40.51
N ALA A 603 -19.62 -3.05 -39.61
CA ALA A 603 -19.30 -3.73 -38.36
C ALA A 603 -20.13 -3.15 -37.21
N TYR A 604 -20.78 -4.03 -36.45
CA TYR A 604 -21.55 -3.66 -35.26
C TYR A 604 -21.01 -4.38 -34.02
N VAL A 605 -21.19 -3.78 -32.85
CA VAL A 605 -20.89 -4.40 -31.55
C VAL A 605 -22.21 -4.79 -30.90
N ALA A 606 -22.40 -6.10 -30.70
CA ALA A 606 -23.62 -6.63 -30.07
C ALA A 606 -23.57 -6.51 -28.54
N SER A 607 -24.74 -6.39 -27.91
CA SER A 607 -24.90 -6.37 -26.44
C SER A 607 -25.00 -7.76 -25.81
N MET A 608 -25.06 -8.82 -26.62
CA MET A 608 -25.16 -10.23 -26.22
C MET A 608 -24.03 -11.06 -26.85
N LYS A 609 -23.80 -12.30 -26.38
CA LYS A 609 -22.70 -13.17 -26.85
C LYS A 609 -22.90 -13.53 -28.33
N TYR A 610 -21.80 -13.75 -29.07
CA TYR A 610 -21.83 -14.05 -30.51
C TYR A 610 -22.74 -15.24 -30.89
N GLY A 611 -22.72 -16.31 -30.08
CA GLY A 611 -23.59 -17.49 -30.28
C GLY A 611 -25.09 -17.16 -30.17
N ASP A 612 -25.45 -16.24 -29.27
CA ASP A 612 -26.83 -15.81 -29.06
C ASP A 612 -27.30 -14.88 -30.19
N VAL A 613 -26.41 -14.03 -30.73
CA VAL A 613 -26.70 -13.21 -31.92
C VAL A 613 -26.98 -14.10 -33.13
N LYS A 614 -26.16 -15.12 -33.34
CA LYS A 614 -26.31 -16.08 -34.43
C LYS A 614 -27.65 -16.83 -34.32
N ALA A 615 -27.95 -17.38 -33.14
CA ALA A 615 -29.20 -18.09 -32.88
C ALA A 615 -30.44 -17.21 -33.06
N ALA A 616 -30.39 -15.94 -32.62
CA ALA A 616 -31.50 -15.00 -32.78
C ALA A 616 -31.78 -14.68 -34.25
N LEU A 617 -30.74 -14.43 -35.07
CA LEU A 617 -30.89 -14.10 -36.48
C LEU A 617 -31.24 -15.32 -37.36
N GLU A 618 -30.90 -16.54 -36.93
CA GLU A 618 -31.30 -17.78 -37.60
C GLU A 618 -32.75 -18.20 -37.27
N SER A 619 -33.34 -17.64 -36.20
CA SER A 619 -34.74 -17.86 -35.83
C SER A 619 -35.65 -16.82 -36.50
N ALA A 620 -36.63 -17.27 -37.28
CA ALA A 620 -37.43 -16.42 -38.18
C ALA A 620 -38.37 -15.39 -37.49
N GLU A 621 -38.28 -15.18 -36.17
CA GLU A 621 -39.18 -14.29 -35.41
C GLU A 621 -38.48 -13.29 -34.46
N ALA A 622 -37.14 -13.23 -34.40
CA ALA A 622 -36.46 -12.30 -33.48
C ALA A 622 -35.88 -11.06 -34.18
N SER A 623 -36.15 -9.88 -33.61
CA SER A 623 -35.47 -8.64 -33.96
C SER A 623 -34.34 -8.34 -32.97
N VAL A 624 -33.13 -8.02 -33.46
CA VAL A 624 -31.98 -7.68 -32.60
C VAL A 624 -31.65 -6.20 -32.75
N THR A 625 -31.61 -5.47 -31.63
CA THR A 625 -31.21 -4.06 -31.62
C THR A 625 -29.69 -3.94 -31.49
N VAL A 626 -29.03 -3.35 -32.49
CA VAL A 626 -27.59 -3.07 -32.50
C VAL A 626 -27.33 -1.57 -32.54
N ARG A 627 -26.14 -1.16 -32.07
CA ARG A 627 -25.71 0.25 -32.08
C ARG A 627 -24.43 0.40 -32.89
N ASN A 628 -24.34 1.49 -33.65
CA ASN A 628 -23.07 2.03 -34.11
C ASN A 628 -22.80 3.37 -33.40
N ALA A 629 -21.65 3.99 -33.66
CA ALA A 629 -21.22 5.25 -33.03
C ALA A 629 -22.19 6.44 -33.20
N THR A 630 -23.19 6.34 -34.08
CA THR A 630 -24.10 7.44 -34.47
C THR A 630 -25.59 7.08 -34.42
N ALA A 631 -25.97 5.80 -34.30
CA ALA A 631 -27.38 5.38 -34.36
C ALA A 631 -27.65 4.03 -33.68
N GLN A 632 -28.92 3.83 -33.28
CA GLN A 632 -29.49 2.56 -32.84
C GLN A 632 -30.36 2.00 -33.96
N VAL A 633 -30.11 0.76 -34.38
CA VAL A 633 -30.82 0.10 -35.49
C VAL A 633 -31.41 -1.21 -35.00
N THR A 634 -32.68 -1.45 -35.32
CA THR A 634 -33.35 -2.72 -35.05
C THR A 634 -33.28 -3.59 -36.30
N LEU A 635 -32.62 -4.73 -36.20
CA LEU A 635 -32.48 -5.68 -37.31
C LEU A 635 -33.62 -6.69 -37.26
N THR A 636 -34.28 -6.91 -38.40
CA THR A 636 -35.35 -7.91 -38.59
C THR A 636 -34.89 -8.91 -39.65
N ALA A 637 -35.32 -10.17 -39.53
CA ALA A 637 -34.99 -11.22 -40.50
C ALA A 637 -35.37 -10.82 -41.94
N ASN A 638 -34.49 -11.14 -42.91
CA ASN A 638 -34.58 -10.92 -44.37
C ASN A 638 -34.20 -9.53 -44.95
N VAL A 639 -33.39 -8.71 -44.25
CA VAL A 639 -32.83 -7.47 -44.85
C VAL A 639 -31.29 -7.38 -44.79
N GLU A 640 -30.63 -8.08 -43.86
CA GLU A 640 -29.17 -8.12 -43.76
C GLU A 640 -28.70 -9.55 -43.42
N VAL A 641 -27.65 -10.05 -44.09
CA VAL A 641 -27.13 -11.41 -43.87
C VAL A 641 -25.95 -11.36 -42.90
N PHE A 642 -26.04 -12.16 -41.83
CA PHE A 642 -24.95 -12.39 -40.87
C PHE A 642 -23.80 -13.15 -41.55
N LEU A 643 -22.59 -12.59 -41.53
CA LEU A 643 -21.39 -13.23 -42.07
C LEU A 643 -20.59 -13.87 -40.94
N ASP A 644 -20.38 -15.20 -41.01
CA ASP A 644 -19.58 -15.93 -40.02
C ASP A 644 -18.11 -15.49 -40.11
N ALA A 645 -17.62 -14.87 -39.04
CA ALA A 645 -16.28 -14.32 -38.97
C ALA A 645 -15.16 -15.38 -39.14
N LYS A 646 -15.41 -16.64 -38.76
CA LYS A 646 -14.46 -17.75 -39.00
C LYS A 646 -14.34 -18.09 -40.48
N ALA A 647 -15.43 -17.99 -41.23
CA ALA A 647 -15.41 -18.24 -42.68
C ALA A 647 -14.67 -17.12 -43.43
N LEU A 648 -14.85 -15.87 -43.02
CA LEU A 648 -14.22 -14.70 -43.62
C LEU A 648 -12.70 -14.63 -43.34
N ALA A 649 -12.27 -14.84 -42.10
CA ALA A 649 -10.85 -14.84 -41.73
C ALA A 649 -10.05 -15.93 -42.48
N LYS A 650 -10.68 -17.11 -42.67
CA LYS A 650 -10.11 -18.22 -43.45
C LYS A 650 -10.05 -17.91 -44.95
N ALA A 651 -11.03 -17.21 -45.50
CA ALA A 651 -11.06 -16.82 -46.92
C ALA A 651 -10.05 -15.71 -47.25
N LEU A 652 -9.78 -14.79 -46.31
CA LEU A 652 -8.89 -13.65 -46.53
C LEU A 652 -7.40 -13.96 -46.27
N GLY A 653 -7.07 -15.09 -45.60
CA GLY A 653 -5.68 -15.48 -45.33
C GLY A 653 -4.91 -14.47 -44.46
N LYS A 654 -5.62 -13.70 -43.63
CA LYS A 654 -5.08 -12.59 -42.82
C LYS A 654 -5.03 -12.95 -41.33
N PRO A 655 -3.87 -13.39 -40.79
CA PRO A 655 -3.74 -13.79 -39.39
C PRO A 655 -3.99 -12.65 -38.40
N GLU A 656 -3.84 -11.39 -38.82
CA GLU A 656 -4.18 -10.20 -38.03
C GLU A 656 -5.68 -10.06 -37.74
N LEU A 657 -6.55 -10.80 -38.42
CA LEU A 657 -7.99 -10.86 -38.17
C LEU A 657 -8.39 -12.04 -37.28
N ALA A 658 -7.44 -12.82 -36.76
CA ALA A 658 -7.71 -13.98 -35.91
C ALA A 658 -8.47 -13.62 -34.60
N TRP A 659 -8.34 -12.39 -34.11
CA TRP A 659 -9.10 -11.90 -32.94
C TRP A 659 -10.62 -11.84 -33.17
N LEU A 660 -11.10 -11.85 -34.43
CA LEU A 660 -12.53 -11.98 -34.72
C LEU A 660 -13.10 -13.37 -34.40
N THR A 661 -12.23 -14.35 -34.10
CA THR A 661 -12.60 -15.76 -33.87
C THR A 661 -12.45 -16.23 -32.43
N THR A 662 -11.94 -15.37 -31.52
CA THR A 662 -11.85 -15.69 -30.10
C THR A 662 -13.24 -15.60 -29.47
N GLU A 663 -13.74 -16.69 -28.90
CA GLU A 663 -15.05 -16.78 -28.22
C GLU A 663 -15.15 -15.97 -26.91
N ALA A 664 -14.14 -15.14 -26.60
CA ALA A 664 -14.05 -14.36 -25.38
C ALA A 664 -14.88 -13.07 -25.42
#